data_AF-A0A928KU88-F1
#
_entry.id   AF-A0A928KU88-F1
#
_cell.length_a   1.000
_cell.length_b   1.000
_cell.length_c   1.000
_cell.angle_alpha   90.00
_cell.angle_beta   90.00
_cell.angle_gamma   90.00
#
_symmetry.space_group_name_H-M   'P 1'
#
loop_
_entity.id
_entity.type
_entity.pdbx_description
1 polymer ?
#
loop_
_entity_poly.entity_id
_entity_poly.type
_entity_poly.pdbx_seq_one_letter_code
_entity_poly.pdbx_strand_id
1 'polypeptide(L)'
;MHFRRILSILLSVLIILSLFSINAFAYSATYAEVFMYAAQQFNISPYHIASRVVQEVGANGSTSTSGTNSTYPGIYNFYNIGANTGVMDGLRWANGGEDGSATTYGRPWTSPYKSIYYGAQYIAAGYISVGQSTLYTQKFDIIAKGGYYNHQYMSNIQAPYTEAKNVYKAYQNLGIIDSAFVFTIPVYNNMPASPEQLPVRSSNPNYTSDTAGLSGYSSSSLPSSGVVSGATGGGLNMRSGPSTSYGVVAVLDNGTVVSIHSQSGNWYYVSCVDSSSGITYKGYVSSNYISTGNSNSSYITTDVPAIYSSYIAQVKSEHPNWKFKFFYTGLNWADVVYAETRKGKNVVTSAVNPISFRSTEINYDSSTNTYTPIEGKSWFQAHGQVVKHYLDPRNFITDTSVFMFEELSYDESVHHIDGVMAILKGTFMDQKSINTDVQVVINEKRLFPDVPYSAWYYKAVKYVFEKQIIVGYQNGLFGPEDNLQRQDFAVILSKIAAAKTQGYDTGQLTFPDADPTAYYAKSIAWAVDKGIVHGYQNGSFGTGDHITREQMCTIIYNYAKSIFCDMSLSRSAESILSKFTDNGSISPYARTPIAWCVDIGIISGKDAYHIAPAQTAVRAEIASLVQRICECGLAYEGYSDVSMNSWYYDAVQFCTNKGCMSGSNGYFNVSNTIQKQDFMVVLSRFSGDNLRQYPATNSGFTDVAYDSYYSSAVAWALDNGIITNDSSIFGVGEALTREEICHYLYKYCEAKNLNIELSDTSDYILSAFSDADSVSEKYQNDVAFCIENGIISGNAEGKINPNSFAARAETAVIMMNMYYRLFA
;
A
#
# COMPACT_ATOMS: atom_id res chain seq x y z
N MET A 1 -35.79 46.98 41.28
CA MET A 1 -35.67 45.87 40.30
C MET A 1 -34.22 45.61 39.88
N HIS A 2 -33.34 46.62 39.77
CA HIS A 2 -31.92 46.42 39.44
C HIS A 2 -31.06 45.77 40.53
N PHE A 3 -31.34 46.03 41.82
CA PHE A 3 -30.56 45.46 42.93
C PHE A 3 -30.69 43.93 43.05
N ARG A 4 -31.87 43.36 42.73
CA ARG A 4 -32.10 41.90 42.70
C ARG A 4 -31.39 41.20 41.54
N ARG A 5 -31.21 41.87 40.39
CA ARG A 5 -30.44 41.32 39.26
C ARG A 5 -28.94 41.29 39.56
N ILE A 6 -28.42 42.34 40.18
CA ILE A 6 -27.00 42.40 40.58
C ILE A 6 -26.70 41.37 41.67
N LEU A 7 -27.59 41.19 42.65
CA LEU A 7 -27.42 40.18 43.70
C LEU A 7 -27.54 38.75 43.14
N SER A 8 -28.43 38.49 42.17
CA SER A 8 -28.53 37.19 41.50
C SER A 8 -27.31 36.87 40.64
N ILE A 9 -26.71 37.88 39.99
CA ILE A 9 -25.48 37.72 39.21
C ILE A 9 -24.29 37.47 40.15
N LEU A 10 -24.17 38.22 41.25
CA LEU A 10 -23.12 38.00 42.25
C LEU A 10 -23.26 36.66 42.96
N LEU A 11 -24.47 36.20 43.26
CA LEU A 11 -24.71 34.87 43.84
C LEU A 11 -24.41 33.75 42.84
N SER A 12 -24.70 33.97 41.54
CA SER A 12 -24.34 33.01 40.48
C SER A 12 -22.83 32.95 40.25
N VAL A 13 -22.14 34.09 40.33
CA VAL A 13 -20.68 34.18 40.23
C VAL A 13 -20.01 33.60 41.48
N LEU A 14 -20.58 33.79 42.68
CA LEU A 14 -20.10 33.14 43.90
C LEU A 14 -20.36 31.62 43.91
N ILE A 15 -21.48 31.14 43.35
CA ILE A 15 -21.75 29.69 43.19
C ILE A 15 -20.81 29.08 42.15
N ILE A 16 -20.50 29.80 41.06
CA ILE A 16 -19.49 29.39 40.08
C ILE A 16 -18.10 29.37 40.73
N LEU A 17 -17.72 30.36 41.54
CA LEU A 17 -16.45 30.40 42.25
C LEU A 17 -16.36 29.41 43.43
N SER A 18 -17.47 29.05 44.08
CA SER A 18 -17.50 28.06 45.17
C SER A 18 -17.60 26.60 44.67
N LEU A 19 -17.89 26.40 43.39
CA LEU A 19 -17.75 25.10 42.70
C LEU A 19 -16.30 24.84 42.24
N PHE A 20 -15.42 25.86 42.28
CA PHE A 20 -13.96 25.68 42.19
C PHE A 20 -13.35 25.33 43.56
N SER A 21 -13.91 24.31 44.23
CA SER A 21 -12.99 23.38 44.89
C SER A 21 -12.28 22.65 43.76
N ILE A 22 -10.96 22.81 43.67
CA ILE A 22 -10.10 22.27 42.61
C ILE A 22 -10.16 20.74 42.66
N ASN A 23 -11.18 20.16 42.04
CA ASN A 23 -11.05 18.86 41.40
C ASN A 23 -10.57 19.19 39.99
N ALA A 24 -9.25 19.09 39.79
CA ALA A 24 -8.71 19.07 38.44
C ALA A 24 -9.43 17.96 37.68
N PHE A 25 -10.24 18.30 36.68
CA PHE A 25 -10.75 17.30 35.76
C PHE A 25 -9.53 16.69 35.07
N ALA A 26 -9.20 15.45 35.43
CA ALA A 26 -8.20 14.67 34.71
C ALA A 26 -8.81 14.34 33.34
N TYR A 27 -8.25 14.93 32.28
CA TYR A 27 -8.56 14.49 30.92
C TYR A 27 -7.87 13.15 30.67
N SER A 28 -8.43 12.32 29.79
CA SER A 28 -7.83 11.05 29.38
C SER A 28 -7.84 10.91 27.87
N ALA A 29 -6.76 10.35 27.32
CA ALA A 29 -6.64 10.03 25.91
C ALA A 29 -5.85 8.74 25.73
N THR A 30 -6.04 8.04 24.62
CA THR A 30 -5.20 6.89 24.27
C THR A 30 -3.77 7.33 23.96
N TYR A 31 -2.78 6.43 24.11
CA TYR A 31 -1.43 6.70 23.64
C TYR A 31 -1.40 7.12 22.16
N ALA A 32 -2.20 6.46 21.30
CA ALA A 32 -2.30 6.79 19.89
C ALA A 32 -2.80 8.23 19.66
N GLU A 33 -3.84 8.66 20.38
CA GLU A 33 -4.33 10.05 20.34
C GLU A 33 -3.26 11.04 20.84
N VAL A 34 -2.48 10.69 21.87
CA VAL A 34 -1.41 11.55 22.39
C VAL A 34 -0.26 11.71 21.38
N PHE A 35 0.17 10.63 20.70
CA PHE A 35 1.15 10.73 19.62
C PHE A 35 0.63 11.58 18.46
N MET A 36 -0.61 11.33 18.03
CA MET A 36 -1.23 12.11 16.96
C MET A 36 -1.35 13.60 17.32
N TYR A 37 -1.72 13.88 18.56
CA TYR A 37 -1.80 15.24 19.07
C TYR A 37 -0.44 15.93 19.12
N ALA A 38 0.59 15.26 19.67
CA ALA A 38 1.95 15.79 19.71
C ALA A 38 2.48 16.07 18.29
N ALA A 39 2.23 15.15 17.36
CA ALA A 39 2.56 15.30 15.94
C ALA A 39 1.95 16.56 15.33
N GLN A 40 0.65 16.79 15.55
CA GLN A 40 -0.06 17.99 15.07
C GLN A 40 0.48 19.29 15.69
N GLN A 41 0.82 19.27 16.99
CA GLN A 41 1.32 20.46 17.67
C GLN A 41 2.75 20.85 17.25
N PHE A 42 3.59 19.87 16.91
CA PHE A 42 5.00 20.09 16.62
C PHE A 42 5.40 19.85 15.15
N ASN A 43 4.41 19.68 14.27
CA ASN A 43 4.58 19.39 12.85
C ASN A 43 5.55 18.21 12.61
N ILE A 44 5.41 17.12 13.36
CA ILE A 44 6.27 15.93 13.26
C ILE A 44 5.43 14.69 12.94
N SER A 45 5.96 13.74 12.19
CA SER A 45 5.26 12.51 11.84
C SER A 45 4.91 11.70 13.10
N PRO A 46 3.62 11.34 13.30
CA PRO A 46 3.21 10.51 14.42
C PRO A 46 3.73 9.07 14.26
N TYR A 47 3.93 8.62 13.02
CA TYR A 47 4.53 7.32 12.73
C TYR A 47 6.01 7.30 13.13
N HIS A 48 6.74 8.38 12.84
CA HIS A 48 8.13 8.54 13.24
C HIS A 48 8.29 8.50 14.78
N ILE A 49 7.52 9.32 15.51
CA ILE A 49 7.68 9.39 16.96
C ILE A 49 7.15 8.12 17.67
N ALA A 50 6.04 7.53 17.21
CA ALA A 50 5.52 6.30 17.81
C ALA A 50 6.46 5.11 17.55
N SER A 51 6.94 4.94 16.33
CA SER A 51 7.85 3.85 15.98
C SER A 51 9.19 3.96 16.71
N ARG A 52 9.70 5.19 16.89
CA ARG A 52 10.91 5.43 17.68
C ARG A 52 10.70 5.00 19.14
N VAL A 53 9.61 5.38 19.78
CA VAL A 53 9.31 4.91 21.14
C VAL A 53 9.30 3.38 21.20
N VAL A 54 8.60 2.71 20.28
CA VAL A 54 8.53 1.24 20.26
C VAL A 54 9.92 0.61 20.12
N GLN A 55 10.79 1.19 19.30
CA GLN A 55 12.18 0.75 19.15
C GLN A 55 13.03 0.99 20.41
N GLU A 56 12.83 2.14 21.07
CA GLU A 56 13.63 2.58 22.22
C GLU A 56 13.31 1.84 23.53
N VAL A 57 12.04 1.51 23.75
CA VAL A 57 11.59 0.95 25.04
C VAL A 57 11.03 -0.47 24.92
N GLY A 58 10.86 -0.97 23.70
CA GLY A 58 10.34 -2.30 23.42
C GLY A 58 8.84 -2.47 23.71
N ALA A 59 8.29 -3.60 23.29
CA ALA A 59 6.85 -3.89 23.40
C ALA A 59 6.34 -3.93 24.85
N ASN A 60 7.17 -4.31 25.81
CA ASN A 60 6.79 -4.41 27.22
C ASN A 60 7.08 -3.13 28.03
N GLY A 61 7.64 -2.10 27.41
CA GLY A 61 8.17 -0.93 28.09
C GLY A 61 9.48 -1.23 28.83
N SER A 62 10.00 -0.21 29.53
CA SER A 62 11.28 -0.30 30.23
C SER A 62 11.26 0.48 31.53
N THR A 63 12.37 0.46 32.28
CA THR A 63 12.55 1.31 33.46
C THR A 63 12.32 2.79 33.14
N SER A 64 12.64 3.25 31.92
CA SER A 64 12.44 4.65 31.50
C SER A 64 10.97 5.03 31.34
N THR A 65 10.06 4.07 31.16
CA THR A 65 8.61 4.33 30.94
C THR A 65 7.72 3.89 32.08
N SER A 66 8.28 3.25 33.10
CA SER A 66 7.50 2.73 34.24
C SER A 66 7.07 3.83 35.24
N GLY A 67 7.85 4.90 35.39
CA GLY A 67 7.69 5.87 36.48
C GLY A 67 8.02 5.31 37.88
N THR A 68 8.53 4.08 37.97
CA THR A 68 8.77 3.38 39.25
C THR A 68 10.23 3.33 39.67
N ASN A 69 11.12 4.01 38.93
CA ASN A 69 12.54 4.07 39.26
C ASN A 69 12.75 4.70 40.66
N SER A 70 13.59 4.09 41.50
CA SER A 70 13.77 4.53 42.89
C SER A 70 14.53 5.84 43.03
N THR A 71 15.42 6.19 42.11
CA THR A 71 16.17 7.46 42.13
C THR A 71 15.34 8.61 41.57
N TYR A 72 14.54 8.36 40.54
CA TYR A 72 13.67 9.35 39.89
C TYR A 72 12.21 8.85 39.85
N PRO A 73 11.53 8.76 41.00
CA PRO A 73 10.16 8.26 41.07
C PRO A 73 9.20 9.23 40.38
N GLY A 74 8.27 8.68 39.58
CA GLY A 74 7.28 9.44 38.83
C GLY A 74 7.81 10.10 37.55
N ILE A 75 9.07 9.85 37.16
CA ILE A 75 9.66 10.40 35.93
C ILE A 75 9.59 9.40 34.79
N TYR A 76 9.23 9.89 33.60
CA TYR A 76 9.08 9.13 32.38
C TYR A 76 9.99 9.68 31.29
N ASN A 77 10.57 8.80 30.47
CA ASN A 77 11.37 9.15 29.29
C ASN A 77 11.17 8.12 28.16
N PHE A 78 10.10 8.28 27.39
CA PHE A 78 9.69 7.36 26.31
C PHE A 78 10.66 7.34 25.11
N TYR A 79 11.47 8.37 24.92
CA TYR A 79 12.41 8.49 23.80
C TYR A 79 13.87 8.28 24.21
N ASN A 80 14.13 7.90 25.47
CA ASN A 80 15.48 7.81 26.05
C ASN A 80 16.34 9.08 25.84
N ILE A 81 15.73 10.27 25.77
CA ILE A 81 16.44 11.52 25.51
C ILE A 81 17.45 11.78 26.64
N GLY A 82 18.71 12.02 26.27
CA GLY A 82 19.81 12.25 27.21
C GLY A 82 20.44 10.98 27.81
N ALA A 83 20.05 9.79 27.38
CA ALA A 83 20.56 8.51 27.89
C ALA A 83 21.96 8.13 27.33
N ASN A 84 22.98 8.97 27.54
CA ASN A 84 24.32 8.78 26.96
C ASN A 84 25.02 7.50 27.41
N THR A 85 24.88 7.10 28.69
CA THR A 85 25.48 5.87 29.24
C THR A 85 24.45 4.85 29.72
N GLY A 86 23.17 5.18 29.62
CA GLY A 86 22.06 4.29 29.99
C GLY A 86 20.83 5.04 30.53
N VAL A 87 19.84 4.27 30.95
CA VAL A 87 18.51 4.77 31.34
C VAL A 87 18.55 5.82 32.46
N MET A 88 19.49 5.72 33.40
CA MET A 88 19.59 6.68 34.51
C MET A 88 19.96 8.10 34.05
N ASP A 89 20.81 8.23 33.02
CA ASP A 89 21.15 9.54 32.45
C ASP A 89 19.92 10.16 31.78
N GLY A 90 19.14 9.33 31.07
CA GLY A 90 17.90 9.76 30.44
C GLY A 90 16.85 10.19 31.46
N LEU A 91 16.69 9.44 32.56
CA LEU A 91 15.76 9.81 33.63
C LEU A 91 16.20 11.08 34.36
N ARG A 92 17.50 11.25 34.64
CA ARG A 92 18.05 12.50 35.17
C ARG A 92 17.77 13.68 34.24
N TRP A 93 17.97 13.49 32.94
CA TRP A 93 17.68 14.54 31.97
C TRP A 93 16.19 14.89 31.96
N ALA A 94 15.30 13.90 31.93
CA ALA A 94 13.85 14.07 31.96
C ALA A 94 13.33 14.68 33.28
N ASN A 95 14.03 14.43 34.39
CA ASN A 95 13.78 15.06 35.68
C ASN A 95 14.11 16.56 35.68
N GLY A 96 14.91 17.04 34.72
CA GLY A 96 15.38 18.42 34.71
C GLY A 96 16.74 18.60 35.41
N GLY A 97 17.56 17.55 35.46
CA GLY A 97 18.83 17.53 36.18
C GLY A 97 18.77 16.72 37.47
N GLU A 98 19.84 16.75 38.26
CA GLU A 98 19.91 16.05 39.55
C GLU A 98 18.88 16.58 40.56
N ASP A 99 18.65 17.90 40.55
CA ASP A 99 17.72 18.61 41.45
C ASP A 99 16.32 18.84 40.86
N GLY A 100 16.15 18.52 39.58
CA GLY A 100 14.93 18.70 38.82
C GLY A 100 14.53 20.16 38.54
N SER A 101 15.50 21.07 38.53
CA SER A 101 15.27 22.51 38.37
C SER A 101 15.06 22.96 36.91
N ALA A 102 15.51 22.20 35.92
CA ALA A 102 15.43 22.62 34.52
C ALA A 102 14.02 22.45 33.94
N THR A 103 13.51 23.51 33.29
CA THR A 103 12.14 23.59 32.77
C THR A 103 12.02 23.49 31.24
N THR A 104 13.14 23.48 30.51
CA THR A 104 13.11 23.43 29.04
C THR A 104 12.47 22.12 28.57
N TYR A 105 11.64 22.21 27.51
CA TYR A 105 10.82 21.11 27.00
C TYR A 105 9.90 20.53 28.07
N GLY A 106 9.25 21.38 28.89
CA GLY A 106 8.21 20.95 29.83
C GLY A 106 8.68 19.99 30.94
N ARG A 107 9.98 19.98 31.24
CA ARG A 107 10.56 19.19 32.32
C ARG A 107 10.20 19.77 33.70
N PRO A 108 10.07 18.95 34.75
CA PRO A 108 10.21 17.49 34.77
C PRO A 108 9.05 16.73 34.09
N TRP A 109 9.38 15.64 33.39
CA TRP A 109 8.42 14.76 32.72
C TRP A 109 7.73 13.80 33.70
N THR A 110 6.80 14.36 34.45
CA THR A 110 6.08 13.74 35.57
C THR A 110 4.88 12.86 35.16
N SER A 111 4.64 12.69 33.86
CA SER A 111 3.59 11.82 33.34
C SER A 111 3.99 11.24 31.98
N PRO A 112 3.40 10.09 31.56
CA PRO A 112 3.59 9.56 30.21
C PRO A 112 3.22 10.59 29.14
N TYR A 113 2.15 11.36 29.36
CA TYR A 113 1.71 12.43 28.46
C TYR A 113 2.82 13.48 28.25
N LYS A 114 3.39 14.04 29.34
CA LYS A 114 4.46 15.03 29.23
C LYS A 114 5.69 14.49 28.52
N SER A 115 6.09 13.26 28.83
CA SER A 115 7.25 12.63 28.20
C SER A 115 7.06 12.45 26.70
N ILE A 116 5.89 11.98 26.25
CA ILE A 116 5.59 11.80 24.83
C ILE A 116 5.47 13.14 24.11
N TYR A 117 4.69 14.06 24.68
CA TYR A 117 4.40 15.36 24.07
C TYR A 117 5.64 16.24 23.96
N TYR A 118 6.33 16.49 25.07
CA TYR A 118 7.51 17.35 25.06
C TYR A 118 8.76 16.65 24.53
N GLY A 119 8.83 15.31 24.58
CA GLY A 119 9.85 14.56 23.86
C GLY A 119 9.71 14.71 22.34
N ALA A 120 8.47 14.71 21.82
CA ALA A 120 8.22 15.03 20.41
C ALA A 120 8.63 16.47 20.07
N GLN A 121 8.35 17.44 20.96
CA GLN A 121 8.83 18.82 20.80
C GLN A 121 10.37 18.87 20.71
N TYR A 122 11.08 18.13 21.57
CA TYR A 122 12.54 18.06 21.55
C TYR A 122 13.07 17.51 20.22
N ILE A 123 12.49 16.41 19.73
CA ILE A 123 12.89 15.79 18.45
C ILE A 123 12.61 16.74 17.27
N ALA A 124 11.43 17.38 17.25
CA ALA A 124 11.04 18.28 16.17
C ALA A 124 11.92 19.55 16.10
N ALA A 125 12.30 20.10 17.25
CA ALA A 125 13.07 21.35 17.36
C ALA A 125 14.48 21.25 16.75
N GLY A 126 15.07 20.06 16.66
CA GLY A 126 16.40 19.87 16.09
C GLY A 126 16.42 20.06 14.58
N TYR A 127 15.50 19.41 13.86
CA TYR A 127 15.60 19.24 12.40
C TYR A 127 14.34 19.65 11.65
N ILE A 128 13.17 19.29 12.17
CA ILE A 128 11.90 19.51 11.48
C ILE A 128 11.56 21.01 11.43
N SER A 129 11.77 21.73 12.53
CA SER A 129 11.49 23.18 12.58
C SER A 129 12.39 24.02 11.66
N VAL A 130 13.58 23.52 11.31
CA VAL A 130 14.50 24.17 10.35
C VAL A 130 14.31 23.68 8.91
N GLY A 131 13.34 22.79 8.66
CA GLY A 131 12.96 22.28 7.34
C GLY A 131 13.77 21.06 6.87
N GLN A 132 14.62 20.47 7.72
CA GLN A 132 15.32 19.22 7.45
C GLN A 132 14.44 18.03 7.85
N SER A 133 13.35 17.84 7.11
CA SER A 133 12.28 16.89 7.42
C SER A 133 12.51 15.47 6.89
N THR A 134 13.71 15.13 6.43
CA THR A 134 14.05 13.78 5.95
C THR A 134 15.42 13.36 6.46
N LEU A 135 15.70 12.06 6.61
CA LEU A 135 17.05 11.59 6.97
C LEU A 135 18.12 12.10 5.99
N TYR A 136 17.76 12.23 4.71
CA TYR A 136 18.59 12.83 3.69
C TYR A 136 18.93 14.29 4.02
N THR A 137 17.94 15.14 4.28
CA THR A 137 18.16 16.58 4.55
C THR A 137 18.80 16.85 5.91
N GLN A 138 18.66 15.92 6.87
CA GLN A 138 19.41 15.95 8.13
C GLN A 138 20.90 15.64 7.93
N LYS A 139 21.27 14.88 6.89
CA LYS A 139 22.67 14.59 6.54
C LYS A 139 23.27 15.61 5.58
N PHE A 140 22.53 15.97 4.54
CA PHE A 140 22.92 16.90 3.50
C PHE A 140 22.10 18.17 3.71
N ASP A 141 22.72 19.17 4.31
CA ASP A 141 22.07 20.42 4.67
C ASP A 141 21.88 21.31 3.43
N ILE A 142 20.78 21.05 2.73
CA ILE A 142 20.37 21.70 1.48
C ILE A 142 19.17 22.63 1.69
N ILE A 143 18.90 23.03 2.94
CA ILE A 143 17.71 23.79 3.32
C ILE A 143 18.11 25.21 3.74
N ALA A 144 17.68 26.21 2.96
CA ALA A 144 18.06 27.62 3.17
C ALA A 144 17.75 28.16 4.58
N LYS A 145 16.65 27.68 5.19
CA LYS A 145 16.11 28.20 6.46
C LYS A 145 17.09 28.09 7.63
N GLY A 146 17.97 27.09 7.64
CA GLY A 146 19.03 26.90 8.65
C GLY A 146 20.41 27.41 8.21
N GLY A 147 20.51 27.97 7.00
CA GLY A 147 21.78 28.09 6.26
C GLY A 147 22.13 26.80 5.53
N TYR A 148 23.04 26.87 4.55
CA TYR A 148 23.46 25.69 3.80
C TYR A 148 24.74 25.06 4.38
N TYR A 149 24.83 23.74 4.29
CA TYR A 149 26.04 22.93 4.55
C TYR A 149 26.59 23.02 5.97
N ASN A 150 25.81 23.42 6.97
CA ASN A 150 26.30 23.65 8.33
C ASN A 150 25.64 22.74 9.37
N HIS A 151 24.35 22.44 9.20
CA HIS A 151 23.57 21.70 10.17
C HIS A 151 23.39 20.25 9.73
N GLN A 152 24.41 19.41 9.99
CA GLN A 152 24.35 17.96 9.70
C GLN A 152 24.24 17.14 10.98
N TYR A 153 23.40 16.11 10.96
CA TYR A 153 23.20 15.18 12.08
C TYR A 153 24.42 14.29 12.33
N MET A 154 25.14 13.88 11.28
CA MET A 154 26.30 12.99 11.42
C MET A 154 27.29 13.10 10.26
N SER A 155 28.56 12.78 10.51
CA SER A 155 29.64 12.78 9.53
C SER A 155 29.70 11.48 8.70
N ASN A 156 29.16 10.37 9.20
CA ASN A 156 29.12 9.10 8.46
C ASN A 156 28.21 9.18 7.23
N ILE A 157 28.78 9.02 6.05
CA ILE A 157 28.06 9.22 4.79
C ILE A 157 26.99 8.15 4.50
N GLN A 158 27.14 6.95 5.05
CA GLN A 158 26.21 5.82 4.83
C GLN A 158 25.01 5.80 5.77
N ALA A 159 24.98 6.71 6.73
CA ALA A 159 24.09 6.57 7.86
C ALA A 159 22.61 6.79 7.52
N PRO A 160 22.20 7.78 6.70
CA PRO A 160 20.80 7.89 6.25
C PRO A 160 20.32 6.64 5.51
N TYR A 161 21.17 6.05 4.66
CA TYR A 161 20.87 4.81 3.94
C TYR A 161 20.68 3.62 4.90
N THR A 162 21.54 3.51 5.92
CA THR A 162 21.47 2.42 6.89
C THR A 162 20.25 2.57 7.79
N GLU A 163 19.96 3.80 8.24
CA GLU A 163 18.78 4.11 9.03
C GLU A 163 17.49 3.90 8.25
N ALA A 164 17.42 4.30 6.97
CA ALA A 164 16.26 4.04 6.11
C ALA A 164 15.92 2.54 6.03
N LYS A 165 16.93 1.68 5.91
CA LYS A 165 16.74 0.22 5.93
C LYS A 165 16.19 -0.29 7.26
N ASN A 166 16.59 0.32 8.37
CA ASN A 166 16.07 -0.04 9.69
C ASN A 166 14.64 0.46 9.87
N VAL A 167 14.32 1.66 9.38
CA VAL A 167 12.96 2.22 9.35
C VAL A 167 12.03 1.33 8.52
N TYR A 168 12.43 0.96 7.30
CA TYR A 168 11.69 0.00 6.47
C TYR A 168 11.39 -1.29 7.23
N LYS A 169 12.42 -1.91 7.82
CA LYS A 169 12.26 -3.15 8.59
C LYS A 169 11.32 -2.96 9.78
N ALA A 170 11.40 -1.84 10.48
CA ALA A 170 10.50 -1.52 11.57
C ALA A 170 9.05 -1.42 11.07
N TYR A 171 8.80 -0.68 9.99
CA TYR A 171 7.47 -0.54 9.40
C TYR A 171 6.92 -1.85 8.83
N GLN A 172 7.76 -2.68 8.22
CA GLN A 172 7.41 -4.02 7.78
C GLN A 172 7.03 -4.92 8.95
N ASN A 173 7.84 -4.95 10.02
CA ASN A 173 7.56 -5.74 11.22
C ASN A 173 6.29 -5.27 11.94
N LEU A 174 5.98 -3.98 11.86
CA LEU A 174 4.75 -3.38 12.39
C LEU A 174 3.54 -3.58 11.46
N GLY A 175 3.73 -4.13 10.25
CA GLY A 175 2.67 -4.38 9.28
C GLY A 175 2.06 -3.12 8.69
N ILE A 176 2.82 -2.02 8.63
CA ILE A 176 2.35 -0.72 8.13
C ILE A 176 2.97 -0.30 6.79
N ILE A 177 3.75 -1.18 6.16
CA ILE A 177 4.48 -0.83 4.92
C ILE A 177 3.56 -0.47 3.74
N ASP A 178 2.33 -1.00 3.74
CA ASP A 178 1.30 -0.71 2.74
C ASP A 178 0.53 0.60 3.02
N SER A 179 0.85 1.28 4.12
CA SER A 179 0.31 2.61 4.44
C SER A 179 0.83 3.67 3.47
N ALA A 180 0.12 4.79 3.40
CA ALA A 180 0.61 5.94 2.65
C ALA A 180 1.79 6.59 3.38
N PHE A 181 2.93 6.68 2.70
CA PHE A 181 4.08 7.49 3.09
C PHE A 181 4.30 8.60 2.06
N VAL A 182 4.88 9.72 2.50
CA VAL A 182 5.30 10.80 1.60
C VAL A 182 6.81 10.83 1.56
N PHE A 183 7.39 10.77 0.36
CA PHE A 183 8.82 10.89 0.16
C PHE A 183 9.14 12.21 -0.55
N THR A 184 10.04 13.01 0.01
CA THR A 184 10.50 14.25 -0.62
C THR A 184 11.92 14.08 -1.13
N ILE A 185 12.03 14.01 -2.45
CA ILE A 185 13.28 13.71 -3.17
C ILE A 185 13.88 15.02 -3.68
N PRO A 186 15.13 15.35 -3.34
CA PRO A 186 15.75 16.59 -3.80
C PRO A 186 16.11 16.53 -5.29
N VAL A 187 16.04 17.68 -5.94
CA VAL A 187 16.43 17.89 -7.34
C VAL A 187 17.44 19.03 -7.38
N TYR A 188 18.64 18.74 -7.86
CA TYR A 188 19.71 19.72 -8.03
C TYR A 188 19.75 20.24 -9.45
N ASN A 189 20.20 21.48 -9.62
CA ASN A 189 20.50 22.02 -10.93
C ASN A 189 21.77 21.35 -11.48
N ASN A 190 21.80 21.05 -12.77
CA ASN A 190 22.97 20.47 -13.46
C ASN A 190 23.44 19.12 -12.91
N MET A 191 22.50 18.25 -12.50
CA MET A 191 22.79 16.87 -12.13
C MET A 191 23.40 16.07 -13.30
N PRO A 192 24.24 15.05 -13.03
CA PRO A 192 24.80 14.21 -14.07
C PRO A 192 23.69 13.42 -14.79
N ALA A 193 23.90 13.14 -16.07
CA ALA A 193 22.91 12.47 -16.93
C ALA A 193 22.59 11.03 -16.46
N SER A 194 23.51 10.38 -15.78
CA SER A 194 23.33 9.05 -15.18
C SER A 194 23.63 9.09 -13.67
N PRO A 195 23.08 8.16 -12.88
CA PRO A 195 23.36 8.09 -11.45
C PRO A 195 24.84 7.84 -11.15
N GLU A 196 25.39 8.58 -10.19
CA GLU A 196 26.78 8.46 -9.79
C GLU A 196 27.05 7.11 -9.10
N GLN A 197 27.99 6.33 -9.62
CA GLN A 197 28.29 4.99 -9.14
C GLN A 197 29.36 5.00 -8.04
N LEU A 198 29.30 4.03 -7.12
CA LEU A 198 30.39 3.81 -6.17
C LEU A 198 31.68 3.44 -6.91
N PRO A 199 32.86 3.81 -6.37
CA PRO A 199 34.11 3.31 -6.90
C PRO A 199 34.17 1.79 -6.75
N VAL A 200 34.86 1.12 -7.68
CA VAL A 200 35.09 -0.32 -7.61
C VAL A 200 35.75 -0.67 -6.27
N ARG A 201 35.25 -1.73 -5.62
CA ARG A 201 35.79 -2.18 -4.33
C ARG A 201 37.20 -2.71 -4.55
N SER A 202 38.18 -2.08 -3.92
CA SER A 202 39.59 -2.46 -4.04
C SER A 202 40.27 -2.38 -2.67
N SER A 203 41.28 -3.22 -2.47
CA SER A 203 42.25 -3.13 -1.37
C SER A 203 43.50 -2.33 -1.77
N ASN A 204 43.60 -1.92 -3.04
CA ASN A 204 44.67 -1.06 -3.54
C ASN A 204 44.25 0.42 -3.51
N PRO A 205 44.94 1.28 -2.74
CA PRO A 205 44.69 2.72 -2.68
C PRO A 205 45.04 3.48 -3.96
N ASN A 206 45.85 2.90 -4.85
CA ASN A 206 46.20 3.44 -6.17
C ASN A 206 45.32 2.86 -7.29
N TYR A 207 44.12 2.36 -6.97
CA TYR A 207 43.20 1.88 -8.00
C TYR A 207 42.64 3.06 -8.80
N THR A 208 43.24 3.34 -9.96
CA THR A 208 42.78 4.33 -10.94
C THR A 208 41.94 3.64 -12.01
N SER A 209 40.67 3.38 -11.73
CA SER A 209 39.67 3.20 -12.80
C SER A 209 38.54 4.20 -12.65
N ASP A 210 38.90 5.47 -12.44
CA ASP A 210 38.17 6.59 -13.03
C ASP A 210 39.04 7.85 -12.89
N THR A 211 39.40 8.44 -14.02
CA THR A 211 40.30 9.60 -14.10
C THR A 211 39.58 10.92 -13.74
N ALA A 212 38.73 10.89 -12.71
CA ALA A 212 38.01 12.06 -12.20
C ALA A 212 38.38 12.31 -10.73
N GLY A 213 39.67 12.53 -10.47
CA GLY A 213 40.11 13.27 -9.28
C GLY A 213 39.49 14.68 -9.27
N LEU A 214 39.52 15.38 -8.13
CA LEU A 214 38.90 16.70 -7.92
C LEU A 214 39.50 17.84 -8.79
N SER A 215 40.25 17.54 -9.85
CA SER A 215 40.94 18.54 -10.70
C SER A 215 40.01 19.48 -11.48
N GLY A 216 38.69 19.29 -11.43
CA GLY A 216 37.71 20.11 -12.15
C GLY A 216 36.87 21.10 -11.33
N TYR A 217 36.89 21.04 -9.99
CA TYR A 217 36.00 21.88 -9.16
C TYR A 217 36.81 22.93 -8.39
N SER A 218 37.30 23.93 -9.12
CA SER A 218 37.76 25.19 -8.52
C SER A 218 36.61 26.19 -8.49
N SER A 219 36.52 26.96 -7.41
CA SER A 219 35.54 28.04 -7.22
C SER A 219 35.80 29.23 -8.16
N SER A 220 35.58 29.09 -9.47
CA SER A 220 35.50 30.19 -10.43
C SER A 220 35.28 29.67 -11.87
N SER A 221 34.09 29.18 -12.20
CA SER A 221 33.78 28.86 -13.60
C SER A 221 32.83 29.89 -14.19
N LEU A 222 33.26 30.46 -15.32
CA LEU A 222 32.42 31.20 -16.24
C LEU A 222 31.15 30.36 -16.51
N PRO A 223 29.94 30.95 -16.42
CA PRO A 223 28.71 30.24 -16.75
C PRO A 223 28.79 29.69 -18.18
N SER A 224 28.40 28.45 -18.40
CA SER A 224 28.48 27.79 -19.72
C SER A 224 27.38 28.25 -20.69
N SER A 225 26.34 28.90 -20.17
CA SER A 225 25.20 29.41 -20.96
C SER A 225 24.48 30.55 -20.25
N GLY A 226 23.74 31.35 -21.01
CA GLY A 226 22.86 32.39 -20.49
C GLY A 226 21.71 32.73 -21.44
N VAL A 227 20.81 33.61 -21.00
CA VAL A 227 19.63 34.04 -21.76
C VAL A 227 19.65 35.55 -21.91
N VAL A 228 19.38 36.06 -23.12
CA VAL A 228 19.25 37.50 -23.37
C VAL A 228 18.05 38.07 -22.61
N SER A 229 18.27 39.08 -21.75
CA SER A 229 17.21 39.71 -20.96
C SER A 229 17.44 41.21 -20.78
N GLY A 230 16.37 42.01 -20.87
CA GLY A 230 16.40 43.44 -20.55
C GLY A 230 16.82 44.37 -21.69
N ALA A 231 16.91 43.89 -22.94
CA ALA A 231 17.13 44.75 -24.09
C ALA A 231 15.84 45.52 -24.46
N THR A 232 15.92 46.85 -24.66
CA THR A 232 14.81 47.72 -25.09
C THR A 232 14.96 48.17 -26.55
N GLY A 233 13.88 48.13 -27.33
CA GLY A 233 13.81 48.79 -28.64
C GLY A 233 14.63 48.12 -29.76
N GLY A 234 14.57 46.79 -29.89
CA GLY A 234 15.08 46.07 -31.08
C GLY A 234 16.05 44.91 -30.84
N GLY A 235 16.31 44.49 -29.59
CA GLY A 235 17.17 43.34 -29.28
C GLY A 235 18.61 43.69 -28.88
N LEU A 236 19.40 42.70 -28.45
CA LEU A 236 20.78 42.83 -27.99
C LEU A 236 21.77 42.68 -29.15
N ASN A 237 22.58 43.71 -29.40
CA ASN A 237 23.60 43.69 -30.44
C ASN A 237 24.77 42.76 -30.07
N MET A 238 24.96 41.69 -30.84
CA MET A 238 26.17 40.86 -30.85
C MET A 238 27.22 41.49 -31.77
N ARG A 239 28.48 41.60 -31.31
CA ARG A 239 29.55 42.38 -31.97
C ARG A 239 30.79 41.55 -32.27
N SER A 240 31.65 42.03 -33.17
CA SER A 240 32.91 41.36 -33.52
C SER A 240 34.02 41.48 -32.46
N GLY A 241 33.87 42.34 -31.45
CA GLY A 241 34.81 42.51 -30.33
C GLY A 241 34.15 43.04 -29.04
N PRO A 242 34.84 42.97 -27.88
CA PRO A 242 34.27 43.23 -26.54
C PRO A 242 34.16 44.73 -26.20
N SER A 243 33.53 45.51 -27.08
CA SER A 243 33.21 46.93 -26.87
C SER A 243 32.12 47.39 -27.83
N THR A 244 31.41 48.46 -27.49
CA THR A 244 30.40 49.09 -28.34
C THR A 244 30.98 49.73 -29.62
N SER A 245 32.29 49.94 -29.69
CA SER A 245 32.99 50.46 -30.88
C SER A 245 33.18 49.44 -32.01
N TYR A 246 33.01 48.14 -31.73
CA TYR A 246 33.13 47.09 -32.74
C TYR A 246 31.83 46.93 -33.54
N GLY A 247 31.94 46.50 -34.81
CA GLY A 247 30.80 46.29 -35.70
C GLY A 247 29.82 45.24 -35.17
N VAL A 248 28.52 45.44 -35.42
CA VAL A 248 27.45 44.49 -35.08
C VAL A 248 27.44 43.34 -36.09
N VAL A 249 27.42 42.10 -35.61
CA VAL A 249 27.38 40.86 -36.40
C VAL A 249 26.02 40.17 -36.38
N ALA A 250 25.22 40.39 -35.33
CA ALA A 250 23.83 39.93 -35.23
C ALA A 250 23.08 40.74 -34.16
N VAL A 251 21.75 40.71 -34.18
CA VAL A 251 20.90 41.26 -33.12
C VAL A 251 20.06 40.13 -32.54
N LEU A 252 20.12 39.94 -31.22
CA LEU A 252 19.48 38.84 -30.51
C LEU A 252 18.24 39.32 -29.77
N ASP A 253 17.10 38.65 -29.98
CA ASP A 253 15.88 38.96 -29.25
C ASP A 253 15.99 38.56 -27.77
N ASN A 254 15.22 39.22 -26.89
CA ASN A 254 15.07 38.78 -25.50
C ASN A 254 14.53 37.34 -25.47
N GLY A 255 15.08 36.50 -24.59
CA GLY A 255 14.79 35.07 -24.53
C GLY A 255 15.74 34.19 -25.36
N THR A 256 16.60 34.77 -26.22
CA THR A 256 17.58 34.01 -26.99
C THR A 256 18.58 33.33 -26.05
N VAL A 257 18.71 32.01 -26.17
CA VAL A 257 19.69 31.21 -25.42
C VAL A 257 21.05 31.29 -26.11
N VAL A 258 22.09 31.56 -25.32
CA VAL A 258 23.47 31.66 -25.81
C VAL A 258 24.38 30.73 -25.03
N SER A 259 25.29 30.05 -25.72
CA SER A 259 26.40 29.32 -25.10
C SER A 259 27.56 30.29 -24.86
N ILE A 260 28.07 30.35 -23.64
CA ILE A 260 29.12 31.29 -23.23
C ILE A 260 30.45 30.56 -23.23
N HIS A 261 31.41 31.07 -23.98
CA HIS A 261 32.71 30.42 -24.22
C HIS A 261 33.86 31.11 -23.50
N SER A 262 33.80 32.44 -23.37
CA SER A 262 34.80 33.22 -22.64
C SER A 262 34.22 34.56 -22.16
N GLN A 263 34.91 35.22 -21.23
CA GLN A 263 34.58 36.58 -20.77
C GLN A 263 35.80 37.48 -20.88
N SER A 264 35.59 38.70 -21.37
CA SER A 264 36.58 39.77 -21.39
C SER A 264 35.94 41.04 -20.84
N GLY A 265 36.28 41.39 -19.59
CA GLY A 265 35.58 42.47 -18.86
C GLY A 265 34.08 42.18 -18.71
N ASN A 266 33.22 43.13 -19.08
CA ASN A 266 31.76 43.01 -19.04
C ASN A 266 31.15 42.49 -20.36
N TRP A 267 31.90 41.68 -21.10
CA TRP A 267 31.47 41.09 -22.37
C TRP A 267 31.67 39.58 -22.36
N TYR A 268 30.62 38.84 -22.72
CA TYR A 268 30.69 37.42 -22.99
C TYR A 268 30.94 37.18 -24.48
N TYR A 269 31.89 36.30 -24.81
CA TYR A 269 31.97 35.71 -26.13
C TYR A 269 31.03 34.51 -26.19
N VAL A 270 30.06 34.57 -27.10
CA VAL A 270 28.96 33.62 -27.13
C VAL A 270 28.70 33.06 -28.52
N SER A 271 27.99 31.94 -28.58
CA SER A 271 27.40 31.43 -29.82
C SER A 271 25.91 31.15 -29.64
N CYS A 272 25.13 31.36 -30.70
CA CYS A 272 23.72 30.97 -30.77
C CYS A 272 23.37 30.48 -32.17
N VAL A 273 22.34 29.65 -32.28
CA VAL A 273 21.80 29.17 -33.55
C VAL A 273 20.49 29.89 -33.79
N ASP A 274 20.32 30.51 -34.96
CA ASP A 274 19.02 31.02 -35.38
C ASP A 274 18.13 29.83 -35.76
N SER A 275 17.08 29.62 -34.97
CA SER A 275 16.13 28.52 -35.12
C SER A 275 15.36 28.53 -36.46
N SER A 276 15.32 29.64 -37.19
CA SER A 276 14.60 29.75 -38.47
C SER A 276 15.48 29.43 -39.68
N SER A 277 16.79 29.66 -39.57
CA SER A 277 17.75 29.50 -40.67
C SER A 277 18.81 28.41 -40.44
N GLY A 278 18.97 27.92 -39.19
CA GLY A 278 19.99 26.97 -38.79
C GLY A 278 21.41 27.53 -38.73
N ILE A 279 21.58 28.84 -39.01
CA ILE A 279 22.88 29.51 -39.04
C ILE A 279 23.38 29.75 -37.61
N THR A 280 24.65 29.41 -37.36
CA THR A 280 25.31 29.71 -36.09
C THR A 280 26.01 31.07 -36.14
N TYR A 281 25.61 31.96 -35.25
CA TYR A 281 26.27 33.26 -35.05
C TYR A 281 27.23 33.18 -33.86
N LYS A 282 28.38 33.85 -33.97
CA LYS A 282 29.40 33.95 -32.92
C LYS A 282 29.86 35.39 -32.77
N GLY A 283 30.00 35.86 -31.54
CA GLY A 283 30.41 37.22 -31.26
C GLY A 283 30.32 37.59 -29.79
N TYR A 284 30.61 38.85 -29.49
CA TYR A 284 30.60 39.41 -28.15
C TYR A 284 29.27 40.11 -27.84
N VAL A 285 28.70 39.81 -26.68
CA VAL A 285 27.51 40.48 -26.13
C VAL A 285 27.83 41.01 -24.75
N SER A 286 27.20 42.12 -24.34
CA SER A 286 27.43 42.66 -23.00
C SER A 286 26.82 41.73 -21.95
N SER A 287 27.60 41.37 -20.93
CA SER A 287 27.19 40.47 -19.85
C SER A 287 25.99 41.01 -19.05
N ASN A 288 25.78 42.33 -19.03
CA ASN A 288 24.68 42.97 -18.33
C ASN A 288 23.30 42.59 -18.88
N TYR A 289 23.25 42.09 -20.12
CA TYR A 289 22.01 41.65 -20.77
C TYR A 289 21.93 40.14 -20.94
N ILE A 290 22.85 39.39 -20.33
CA ILE A 290 22.87 37.93 -20.35
C ILE A 290 22.65 37.42 -18.94
N SER A 291 21.44 36.92 -18.68
CA SER A 291 21.11 36.25 -17.44
C SER A 291 21.76 34.88 -17.41
N THR A 292 22.70 34.68 -16.48
CA THR A 292 23.45 33.44 -16.30
C THR A 292 23.00 32.78 -15.01
N GLY A 293 22.01 31.90 -15.12
CA GLY A 293 21.63 30.91 -14.10
C GLY A 293 21.73 31.37 -12.65
N ASN A 294 20.95 32.37 -12.25
CA ASN A 294 20.71 32.61 -10.82
C ASN A 294 19.28 33.13 -10.61
N SER A 295 18.30 32.25 -10.81
CA SER A 295 16.89 32.45 -10.41
C SER A 295 16.12 31.13 -10.57
N ASN A 296 16.29 30.18 -9.67
CA ASN A 296 15.20 29.27 -9.35
C ASN A 296 15.08 29.23 -7.84
N SER A 297 14.09 29.96 -7.32
CA SER A 297 13.70 29.85 -5.92
C SER A 297 13.38 28.38 -5.63
N SER A 298 13.77 27.89 -4.45
CA SER A 298 13.47 26.52 -4.06
C SER A 298 11.95 26.28 -4.06
N TYR A 299 11.47 25.19 -4.64
CA TYR A 299 10.04 24.86 -4.67
C TYR A 299 9.81 23.35 -4.59
N ILE A 300 8.58 22.94 -4.29
CA ILE A 300 8.16 21.54 -4.22
C ILE A 300 7.04 21.31 -5.25
N THR A 301 7.12 20.20 -6.00
CA THR A 301 6.07 19.74 -6.91
C THR A 301 5.81 18.24 -6.74
N THR A 302 4.65 17.76 -7.17
CA THR A 302 4.33 16.33 -7.30
C THR A 302 4.61 15.79 -8.70
N ASP A 303 4.93 16.66 -9.66
CA ASP A 303 5.27 16.25 -11.03
C ASP A 303 6.59 15.51 -11.05
N VAL A 304 6.59 14.31 -11.62
CA VAL A 304 7.78 13.44 -11.66
C VAL A 304 8.77 13.98 -12.68
N PRO A 305 9.98 14.41 -12.28
CA PRO A 305 10.99 14.87 -13.23
C PRO A 305 11.46 13.70 -14.09
N ALA A 306 11.72 13.96 -15.37
CA ALA A 306 12.11 12.94 -16.35
C ALA A 306 13.28 12.05 -15.86
N ILE A 307 14.25 12.63 -15.14
CA ILE A 307 15.41 11.92 -14.59
C ILE A 307 15.08 10.90 -13.49
N TYR A 308 13.88 10.97 -12.91
CA TYR A 308 13.39 10.08 -11.85
C TYR A 308 12.31 9.10 -12.34
N SER A 309 11.74 9.31 -13.53
CA SER A 309 10.52 8.62 -13.97
C SER A 309 10.57 7.09 -13.90
N SER A 310 11.66 6.46 -14.34
CA SER A 310 11.80 5.00 -14.32
C SER A 310 11.85 4.44 -12.89
N TYR A 311 12.60 5.08 -12.00
CA TYR A 311 12.76 4.64 -10.61
C TYR A 311 11.45 4.76 -9.82
N ILE A 312 10.73 5.86 -10.04
CA ILE A 312 9.44 6.11 -9.38
C ILE A 312 8.38 5.14 -9.88
N ALA A 313 8.35 4.85 -11.20
CA ALA A 313 7.44 3.87 -11.75
C ALA A 313 7.65 2.47 -11.16
N GLN A 314 8.91 2.06 -10.97
CA GLN A 314 9.25 0.78 -10.34
C GLN A 314 8.75 0.69 -8.89
N VAL A 315 9.03 1.70 -8.06
CA VAL A 315 8.57 1.67 -6.65
C VAL A 315 7.04 1.73 -6.57
N LYS A 316 6.38 2.51 -7.43
CA LYS A 316 4.91 2.61 -7.45
C LYS A 316 4.20 1.34 -7.90
N SER A 317 4.81 0.49 -8.73
CA SER A 317 4.19 -0.78 -9.10
C SER A 317 4.07 -1.74 -7.93
N GLU A 318 4.96 -1.64 -6.95
CA GLU A 318 4.95 -2.45 -5.73
C GLU A 318 4.18 -1.75 -4.60
N HIS A 319 4.26 -0.41 -4.53
CA HIS A 319 3.66 0.40 -3.46
C HIS A 319 2.80 1.56 -4.03
N PRO A 320 1.57 1.28 -4.51
CA PRO A 320 0.73 2.28 -5.17
C PRO A 320 0.26 3.41 -4.23
N ASN A 321 0.25 3.18 -2.92
CA ASN A 321 -0.18 4.15 -1.91
C ASN A 321 0.91 5.17 -1.54
N TRP A 322 2.16 4.95 -1.98
CA TRP A 322 3.28 5.82 -1.67
C TRP A 322 3.27 7.08 -2.53
N LYS A 323 3.41 8.23 -1.87
CA LYS A 323 3.36 9.56 -2.48
C LYS A 323 4.76 10.12 -2.59
N PHE A 324 5.03 10.80 -3.71
CA PHE A 324 6.34 11.38 -4.00
C PHE A 324 6.20 12.87 -4.26
N LYS A 325 7.06 13.66 -3.62
CA LYS A 325 7.24 15.09 -3.80
C LYS A 325 8.69 15.31 -4.25
N PHE A 326 8.90 16.30 -5.11
CA PHE A 326 10.22 16.65 -5.63
C PHE A 326 10.58 18.06 -5.18
N PHE A 327 11.64 18.15 -4.38
CA PHE A 327 12.16 19.40 -3.84
C PHE A 327 13.25 19.95 -4.76
N TYR A 328 12.88 20.89 -5.62
CA TYR A 328 13.84 21.63 -6.43
C TYR A 328 14.62 22.56 -5.51
N THR A 329 15.88 22.21 -5.25
CA THR A 329 16.73 22.85 -4.25
C THR A 329 17.18 24.25 -4.65
N GLY A 330 17.23 24.53 -5.96
CA GLY A 330 17.88 25.72 -6.51
C GLY A 330 19.42 25.66 -6.48
N LEU A 331 20.00 24.63 -5.87
CA LEU A 331 21.45 24.47 -5.70
C LEU A 331 22.06 23.78 -6.94
N ASN A 332 23.24 24.24 -7.36
CA ASN A 332 24.01 23.59 -8.40
C ASN A 332 24.71 22.34 -7.85
N TRP A 333 24.56 21.21 -8.52
CA TRP A 333 25.16 19.93 -8.16
C TRP A 333 26.66 20.03 -7.85
N ALA A 334 27.41 20.77 -8.67
CA ALA A 334 28.85 20.96 -8.50
C ALA A 334 29.20 21.62 -7.17
N ASP A 335 28.44 22.64 -6.78
CA ASP A 335 28.68 23.42 -5.55
C ASP A 335 28.36 22.58 -4.31
N VAL A 336 27.29 21.78 -4.37
CA VAL A 336 26.92 20.86 -3.28
C VAL A 336 27.99 19.78 -3.12
N VAL A 337 28.45 19.16 -4.21
CA VAL A 337 29.55 18.18 -4.17
C VAL A 337 30.81 18.80 -3.59
N TYR A 338 31.17 20.02 -3.98
CA TYR A 338 32.31 20.73 -3.41
C TYR A 338 32.15 20.96 -1.90
N ALA A 339 30.97 21.43 -1.46
CA ALA A 339 30.70 21.66 -0.05
C ALA A 339 30.78 20.36 0.79
N GLU A 340 30.26 19.25 0.26
CA GLU A 340 30.20 17.95 0.92
C GLU A 340 31.54 17.18 0.88
N THR A 341 32.46 17.52 -0.03
CA THR A 341 33.79 16.88 -0.10
C THR A 341 34.83 17.54 0.82
N ARG A 342 34.48 18.64 1.50
CA ARG A 342 35.39 19.32 2.43
C ARG A 342 35.85 18.41 3.58
N LYS A 343 37.07 18.66 4.05
CA LYS A 343 37.70 17.92 5.15
C LYS A 343 36.76 17.84 6.37
N GLY A 344 36.49 16.61 6.81
CA GLY A 344 35.67 16.32 8.00
C GLY A 344 34.16 16.35 7.78
N LYS A 345 33.67 16.70 6.57
CA LYS A 345 32.22 16.70 6.29
C LYS A 345 31.64 15.31 6.17
N ASN A 346 32.27 14.47 5.35
CA ASN A 346 31.83 13.11 5.08
C ASN A 346 32.98 12.11 5.31
N VAL A 347 32.73 11.12 6.17
CA VAL A 347 33.69 10.07 6.51
C VAL A 347 33.14 8.67 6.22
N VAL A 348 34.06 7.73 6.00
CA VAL A 348 33.81 6.29 5.86
C VAL A 348 34.62 5.52 6.91
N THR A 349 34.12 4.36 7.35
CA THR A 349 34.79 3.55 8.38
C THR A 349 35.55 2.37 7.76
N SER A 350 36.76 2.13 8.23
CA SER A 350 37.54 0.95 7.84
C SER A 350 36.94 -0.38 8.28
N ALA A 351 35.93 -0.36 9.17
CA ALA A 351 35.29 -1.57 9.67
C ALA A 351 34.44 -2.28 8.61
N VAL A 352 33.81 -1.52 7.70
CA VAL A 352 32.89 -2.06 6.68
C VAL A 352 33.20 -1.61 5.25
N ASN A 353 34.01 -0.55 5.06
CA ASN A 353 34.29 0.00 3.74
C ASN A 353 35.69 -0.37 3.21
N PRO A 354 35.80 -0.63 1.89
CA PRO A 354 37.09 -0.89 1.25
C PRO A 354 37.99 0.35 1.22
N ILE A 355 39.29 0.18 0.98
CA ILE A 355 40.23 1.31 0.95
C ILE A 355 39.91 2.30 -0.18
N SER A 356 39.33 1.83 -1.29
CA SER A 356 38.92 2.66 -2.42
C SER A 356 37.84 3.69 -2.10
N PHE A 357 37.22 3.61 -0.91
CA PHE A 357 36.24 4.60 -0.47
C PHE A 357 36.89 5.79 0.26
N ARG A 358 38.21 5.76 0.46
CA ARG A 358 38.97 6.80 1.16
C ARG A 358 39.53 7.81 0.16
N SER A 359 39.48 9.09 0.52
CA SER A 359 40.03 10.18 -0.32
C SER A 359 41.55 10.07 -0.44
N THR A 360 42.07 10.06 -1.67
CA THR A 360 43.51 10.16 -1.96
C THR A 360 44.01 11.61 -1.94
N GLU A 361 43.13 12.59 -1.70
CA GLU A 361 43.51 14.01 -1.71
C GLU A 361 43.60 14.61 -0.32
N ILE A 362 42.88 14.02 0.65
CA ILE A 362 42.83 14.52 2.02
C ILE A 362 43.33 13.42 2.95
N ASN A 363 44.38 13.74 3.72
CA ASN A 363 44.99 12.85 4.70
C ASN A 363 45.54 11.53 4.11
N TYR A 364 45.91 11.51 2.83
CA TYR A 364 46.65 10.42 2.19
C TYR A 364 48.11 10.82 1.97
N ASP A 365 49.04 9.97 2.37
CA ASP A 365 50.46 10.12 2.10
C ASP A 365 50.84 9.18 0.95
N SER A 366 51.09 9.75 -0.22
CA SER A 366 51.45 9.02 -1.44
C SER A 366 52.84 8.38 -1.39
N SER A 367 53.72 8.83 -0.49
CA SER A 367 55.07 8.26 -0.34
C SER A 367 55.09 6.97 0.46
N THR A 368 54.22 6.87 1.47
CA THR A 368 54.09 5.70 2.34
C THR A 368 52.87 4.85 2.02
N ASN A 369 51.99 5.34 1.15
CA ASN A 369 50.72 4.72 0.79
C ASN A 369 49.79 4.53 2.00
N THR A 370 49.80 5.50 2.92
CA THR A 370 49.04 5.42 4.18
C THR A 370 48.00 6.54 4.30
N TYR A 371 46.96 6.29 5.10
CA TYR A 371 45.91 7.26 5.39
C TYR A 371 45.94 7.64 6.86
N THR A 372 45.80 8.93 7.16
CA THR A 372 45.61 9.42 8.53
C THR A 372 44.11 9.55 8.84
N PRO A 373 43.60 8.89 9.89
CA PRO A 373 42.19 9.01 10.29
C PRO A 373 41.78 10.47 10.53
N ILE A 374 40.54 10.80 10.18
CA ILE A 374 39.91 12.09 10.50
C ILE A 374 39.40 12.10 11.94
N GLU A 375 38.83 10.98 12.39
CA GLU A 375 38.21 10.82 13.71
C GLU A 375 38.51 9.42 14.28
N GLY A 376 38.93 9.37 15.55
CA GLY A 376 39.31 8.12 16.19
C GLY A 376 40.42 7.37 15.43
N LYS A 377 40.31 6.04 15.37
CA LYS A 377 41.30 5.17 14.70
C LYS A 377 40.84 4.58 13.36
N SER A 378 39.56 4.74 13.03
CA SER A 378 38.93 3.98 11.95
C SER A 378 38.09 4.80 10.98
N TRP A 379 37.94 6.12 11.20
CA TRP A 379 37.18 6.99 10.31
C TRP A 379 38.10 7.79 9.40
N PHE A 380 37.87 7.69 8.10
CA PHE A 380 38.69 8.31 7.06
C PHE A 380 37.83 9.21 6.17
N GLN A 381 38.42 10.26 5.59
CA GLN A 381 37.71 11.12 4.65
C GLN A 381 37.16 10.30 3.49
N ALA A 382 35.88 10.49 3.15
CA ALA A 382 35.24 9.82 2.02
C ALA A 382 35.84 10.30 0.68
N HIS A 383 36.02 9.38 -0.27
CA HIS A 383 36.40 9.68 -1.64
C HIS A 383 35.31 10.51 -2.35
N GLY A 384 35.69 11.43 -3.25
CA GLY A 384 34.73 12.31 -3.93
C GLY A 384 33.62 11.57 -4.67
N GLN A 385 33.94 10.45 -5.32
CA GLN A 385 32.96 9.58 -5.98
C GLN A 385 31.98 8.92 -4.99
N VAL A 386 32.43 8.60 -3.76
CA VAL A 386 31.53 8.10 -2.71
C VAL A 386 30.57 9.21 -2.28
N VAL A 387 31.06 10.45 -2.15
CA VAL A 387 30.20 11.61 -1.83
C VAL A 387 29.13 11.82 -2.90
N LYS A 388 29.52 11.82 -4.18
CA LYS A 388 28.59 11.94 -5.31
C LYS A 388 27.54 10.82 -5.31
N HIS A 389 27.93 9.58 -5.07
CA HIS A 389 27.00 8.44 -5.02
C HIS A 389 25.94 8.61 -3.94
N TYR A 390 26.33 8.96 -2.70
CA TYR A 390 25.38 9.14 -1.59
C TYR A 390 24.57 10.44 -1.68
N LEU A 391 25.08 11.45 -2.38
CA LEU A 391 24.35 12.66 -2.67
C LEU A 391 23.29 12.45 -3.77
N ASP A 392 23.49 11.54 -4.72
CA ASP A 392 22.56 11.33 -5.84
C ASP A 392 21.32 10.54 -5.39
N PRO A 393 20.12 11.16 -5.36
CA PRO A 393 18.93 10.49 -4.84
C PRO A 393 18.51 9.27 -5.67
N ARG A 394 18.85 9.23 -6.96
CA ARG A 394 18.49 8.13 -7.88
C ARG A 394 19.04 6.79 -7.45
N ASN A 395 20.16 6.77 -6.71
CA ASN A 395 20.77 5.54 -6.19
C ASN A 395 19.96 4.89 -5.06
N PHE A 396 18.96 5.60 -4.50
CA PHE A 396 18.26 5.18 -3.29
C PHE A 396 16.74 5.10 -3.45
N ILE A 397 16.22 5.24 -4.67
CA ILE A 397 14.79 5.04 -4.96
C ILE A 397 14.57 3.53 -5.19
N THR A 398 14.52 2.80 -4.09
CA THR A 398 14.17 1.37 -4.01
C THR A 398 13.12 1.18 -2.91
N ASP A 399 12.49 0.01 -2.84
CA ASP A 399 11.53 -0.38 -1.79
C ASP A 399 12.02 -0.07 -0.36
N THR A 400 13.32 -0.23 -0.11
CA THR A 400 13.91 -0.14 1.24
C THR A 400 14.64 1.17 1.51
N SER A 401 15.46 1.65 0.58
CA SER A 401 16.30 2.83 0.82
C SER A 401 15.57 4.15 0.63
N VAL A 402 14.39 4.15 0.00
CA VAL A 402 13.62 5.38 -0.24
C VAL A 402 13.17 6.07 1.05
N PHE A 403 13.09 5.33 2.16
CA PHE A 403 12.78 5.86 3.49
C PHE A 403 13.79 6.89 4.01
N MET A 404 14.96 7.05 3.38
CA MET A 404 15.83 8.18 3.68
C MET A 404 15.20 9.53 3.27
N PHE A 405 14.23 9.50 2.36
CA PHE A 405 13.45 10.64 1.88
C PHE A 405 12.07 10.74 2.53
N GLU A 406 11.72 9.87 3.48
CA GLU A 406 10.42 9.92 4.17
C GLU A 406 10.26 11.28 4.86
N GLU A 407 9.11 11.92 4.63
CA GLU A 407 8.72 13.14 5.32
C GLU A 407 8.40 12.85 6.78
N LEU A 408 9.30 13.32 7.64
CA LEU A 408 9.18 13.26 9.08
C LEU A 408 8.36 14.43 9.64
N SER A 409 7.78 15.28 8.78
CA SER A 409 6.79 16.30 9.15
C SER A 409 5.38 15.72 9.24
N TYR A 410 4.49 16.36 9.98
CA TYR A 410 3.07 15.96 9.97
C TYR A 410 2.41 16.29 8.61
N ASP A 411 1.63 15.36 8.06
CA ASP A 411 0.86 15.52 6.82
C ASP A 411 -0.49 14.81 7.01
N GLU A 412 -1.56 15.59 7.19
CA GLU A 412 -2.91 15.09 7.45
C GLU A 412 -3.48 14.22 6.32
N SER A 413 -2.89 14.25 5.12
CA SER A 413 -3.34 13.45 3.99
C SER A 413 -2.85 12.00 4.04
N VAL A 414 -1.91 11.67 4.93
CA VAL A 414 -1.29 10.34 5.05
C VAL A 414 -1.17 9.85 6.49
N HIS A 415 -1.05 10.76 7.45
CA HIS A 415 -0.94 10.42 8.86
C HIS A 415 -2.32 10.35 9.51
N HIS A 416 -2.77 9.13 9.77
CA HIS A 416 -4.05 8.82 10.41
C HIS A 416 -3.82 8.01 11.66
N ILE A 417 -4.74 8.08 12.62
CA ILE A 417 -4.58 7.41 13.91
C ILE A 417 -4.47 5.89 13.75
N ASP A 418 -5.04 5.32 12.69
CA ASP A 418 -4.94 3.90 12.34
C ASP A 418 -3.49 3.45 12.18
N GLY A 419 -2.64 4.27 11.56
CA GLY A 419 -1.22 3.96 11.40
C GLY A 419 -0.49 3.97 12.73
N VAL A 420 -0.82 4.91 13.63
CA VAL A 420 -0.28 4.94 14.99
C VAL A 420 -0.74 3.72 15.79
N MET A 421 -2.02 3.37 15.71
CA MET A 421 -2.56 2.18 16.36
C MET A 421 -1.90 0.90 15.84
N ALA A 422 -1.60 0.81 14.55
CA ALA A 422 -0.87 -0.32 13.99
C ALA A 422 0.57 -0.40 14.52
N ILE A 423 1.26 0.73 14.66
CA ILE A 423 2.60 0.81 15.27
C ILE A 423 2.58 0.37 16.74
N LEU A 424 1.55 0.77 17.50
CA LEU A 424 1.45 0.44 18.92
C LEU A 424 0.89 -0.97 19.18
N LYS A 425 0.42 -1.68 18.15
CA LYS A 425 -0.22 -2.99 18.27
C LYS A 425 0.69 -3.98 18.97
N GLY A 426 0.17 -4.68 19.98
CA GLY A 426 0.91 -5.68 20.74
C GLY A 426 1.94 -5.10 21.72
N THR A 427 1.99 -3.78 21.90
CA THR A 427 2.81 -3.12 22.93
C THR A 427 2.00 -2.81 24.19
N PHE A 428 2.66 -2.43 25.28
CA PHE A 428 2.00 -1.99 26.52
C PHE A 428 1.15 -0.71 26.32
N MET A 429 1.33 0.01 25.21
CA MET A 429 0.56 1.20 24.85
C MET A 429 -0.70 0.88 24.02
N ASP A 430 -0.84 -0.36 23.54
CA ASP A 430 -1.92 -0.79 22.65
C ASP A 430 -3.31 -0.58 23.30
N GLN A 431 -4.13 0.26 22.67
CA GLN A 431 -5.48 0.65 23.13
C GLN A 431 -5.55 1.16 24.58
N LYS A 432 -4.42 1.56 25.19
CA LYS A 432 -4.38 2.06 26.57
C LYS A 432 -4.59 3.58 26.62
N SER A 433 -5.39 4.01 27.58
CA SER A 433 -5.58 5.42 27.91
C SER A 433 -4.70 5.86 29.08
N ILE A 434 -4.24 7.11 29.00
CA ILE A 434 -3.46 7.79 30.03
C ILE A 434 -4.12 9.13 30.38
N ASN A 435 -3.86 9.59 31.60
CA ASN A 435 -4.25 10.93 32.01
C ASN A 435 -3.42 11.98 31.26
N THR A 436 -4.08 13.07 30.86
CA THR A 436 -3.48 14.19 30.13
C THR A 436 -3.74 15.49 30.87
N ASP A 437 -2.80 16.43 30.74
CA ASP A 437 -2.90 17.75 31.37
C ASP A 437 -3.89 18.67 30.61
N VAL A 438 -4.18 18.33 29.35
CA VAL A 438 -5.07 19.06 28.45
C VAL A 438 -6.06 18.10 27.80
N GLN A 439 -7.18 18.65 27.31
CA GLN A 439 -8.06 17.92 26.42
C GLN A 439 -7.33 17.65 25.09
N VAL A 440 -7.15 16.38 24.75
CA VAL A 440 -6.56 15.97 23.48
C VAL A 440 -7.61 16.07 22.38
N VAL A 441 -7.35 16.94 21.40
CA VAL A 441 -8.20 17.12 20.22
C VAL A 441 -7.33 16.89 18.99
N ILE A 442 -7.65 15.84 18.22
CA ILE A 442 -6.95 15.55 16.97
C ILE A 442 -7.75 16.11 15.78
N ASN A 443 -7.05 16.68 14.79
CA ASN A 443 -7.63 17.15 13.54
C ASN A 443 -7.95 16.01 12.55
N GLU A 444 -8.49 14.90 13.06
CA GLU A 444 -8.96 13.77 12.27
C GLU A 444 -10.44 13.56 12.57
N LYS A 445 -11.28 13.55 11.53
CA LYS A 445 -12.72 13.39 11.71
C LYS A 445 -13.03 11.92 11.99
N ARG A 446 -13.52 11.63 13.20
CA ARG A 446 -14.11 10.33 13.51
C ARG A 446 -15.23 10.00 12.51
N LEU A 447 -15.24 8.76 12.01
CA LEU A 447 -16.27 8.27 11.11
C LEU A 447 -17.66 8.40 11.74
N PHE A 448 -17.77 8.02 13.01
CA PHE A 448 -18.98 8.13 13.81
C PHE A 448 -18.64 8.61 15.23
N PRO A 449 -19.43 9.52 15.84
CA PRO A 449 -19.18 10.00 17.19
C PRO A 449 -19.19 8.91 18.27
N ASP A 450 -20.00 7.86 18.08
CA ASP A 450 -20.20 6.71 18.98
C ASP A 450 -19.28 5.52 18.69
N VAL A 451 -18.26 5.70 17.85
CA VAL A 451 -17.25 4.68 17.54
C VAL A 451 -15.87 5.22 17.97
N PRO A 452 -15.45 4.99 19.22
CA PRO A 452 -14.12 5.36 19.69
C PRO A 452 -13.02 4.62 18.91
N TYR A 453 -11.88 5.27 18.64
CA TYR A 453 -10.72 4.63 18.00
C TYR A 453 -10.21 3.42 18.78
N SER A 454 -10.31 3.44 20.11
CA SER A 454 -9.94 2.31 20.98
C SER A 454 -10.94 1.15 20.98
N ALA A 455 -12.10 1.30 20.35
CA ALA A 455 -13.10 0.24 20.34
C ALA A 455 -12.57 -0.96 19.54
N TRP A 456 -12.77 -2.17 20.07
CA TRP A 456 -12.35 -3.40 19.41
C TRP A 456 -12.98 -3.57 18.00
N TYR A 457 -14.16 -2.98 17.78
CA TYR A 457 -14.90 -2.99 16.52
C TYR A 457 -14.58 -1.82 15.59
N TYR A 458 -13.75 -0.85 15.98
CA TYR A 458 -13.50 0.36 15.18
C TYR A 458 -13.05 0.04 13.74
N LYS A 459 -12.07 -0.86 13.60
CA LYS A 459 -11.54 -1.28 12.27
C LYS A 459 -12.62 -1.92 11.41
N ALA A 460 -13.45 -2.76 12.02
CA ALA A 460 -14.53 -3.42 11.32
C ALA A 460 -15.61 -2.44 10.87
N VAL A 461 -16.00 -1.50 11.74
CA VAL A 461 -16.95 -0.43 11.39
C VAL A 461 -16.43 0.43 10.25
N LYS A 462 -15.15 0.81 10.30
CA LYS A 462 -14.49 1.53 9.20
C LYS A 462 -14.57 0.73 7.90
N TYR A 463 -14.17 -0.53 7.93
CA TYR A 463 -14.17 -1.42 6.76
C TYR A 463 -15.54 -1.50 6.09
N VAL A 464 -16.59 -1.81 6.86
CA VAL A 464 -17.95 -1.98 6.29
C VAL A 464 -18.58 -0.67 5.82
N PHE A 465 -18.19 0.46 6.43
CA PHE A 465 -18.63 1.79 6.01
C PHE A 465 -17.95 2.21 4.71
N GLU A 466 -16.64 2.05 4.59
CA GLU A 466 -15.89 2.38 3.38
C GLU A 466 -16.36 1.54 2.18
N LYS A 467 -16.69 0.26 2.40
CA LYS A 467 -17.31 -0.61 1.37
C LYS A 467 -18.81 -0.35 1.14
N GLN A 468 -19.43 0.61 1.83
CA GLN A 468 -20.86 0.93 1.75
C GLN A 468 -21.80 -0.25 2.06
N ILE A 469 -21.30 -1.27 2.76
CA ILE A 469 -22.05 -2.47 3.14
C ILE A 469 -22.98 -2.12 4.31
N ILE A 470 -22.40 -1.61 5.41
CA ILE A 470 -23.14 -1.12 6.57
C ILE A 470 -22.88 0.38 6.72
N VAL A 471 -23.94 1.17 6.66
CA VAL A 471 -23.88 2.63 6.82
C VAL A 471 -24.44 3.05 8.17
N GLY A 472 -24.01 4.22 8.67
CA GLY A 472 -24.59 4.79 9.89
C GLY A 472 -26.03 5.24 9.70
N TYR A 473 -26.68 5.53 10.81
CA TYR A 473 -28.01 6.11 10.84
C TYR A 473 -28.00 7.58 10.37
N GLN A 474 -29.17 8.09 9.99
CA GLN A 474 -29.33 9.47 9.51
C GLN A 474 -28.91 10.54 10.55
N ASN A 475 -28.92 10.18 11.84
CA ASN A 475 -28.47 11.05 12.92
C ASN A 475 -26.93 11.12 13.06
N GLY A 476 -26.18 10.44 12.20
CA GLY A 476 -24.71 10.42 12.19
C GLY A 476 -24.07 9.41 13.14
N LEU A 477 -24.85 8.55 13.81
CA LEU A 477 -24.36 7.48 14.68
C LEU A 477 -24.22 6.16 13.92
N PHE A 478 -23.32 5.28 14.38
CA PHE A 478 -23.27 3.90 13.90
C PHE A 478 -24.23 2.96 14.63
N GLY A 479 -24.45 3.19 15.93
CA GLY A 479 -25.21 2.33 16.83
C GLY A 479 -24.56 0.96 17.08
N PRO A 480 -23.31 0.89 17.55
CA PRO A 480 -22.57 -0.37 17.66
C PRO A 480 -23.23 -1.42 18.56
N GLU A 481 -23.98 -0.98 19.58
CA GLU A 481 -24.67 -1.84 20.56
C GLU A 481 -26.12 -2.19 20.16
N ASP A 482 -26.61 -1.68 19.02
CA ASP A 482 -27.96 -1.97 18.57
C ASP A 482 -28.04 -3.39 18.00
N ASN A 483 -29.06 -4.16 18.37
CA ASN A 483 -29.30 -5.48 17.80
C ASN A 483 -29.71 -5.37 16.33
N LEU A 484 -29.12 -6.19 15.46
CA LEU A 484 -29.45 -6.21 14.04
C LEU A 484 -30.77 -6.93 13.79
N GLN A 485 -31.62 -6.37 12.94
CA GLN A 485 -32.85 -7.02 12.49
C GLN A 485 -32.57 -8.02 11.35
N ARG A 486 -33.38 -9.08 11.27
CA ARG A 486 -33.20 -10.19 10.31
C ARG A 486 -33.22 -9.73 8.85
N GLN A 487 -34.09 -8.80 8.49
CA GLN A 487 -34.15 -8.26 7.13
C GLN A 487 -32.92 -7.41 6.77
N ASP A 488 -32.32 -6.73 7.74
CA ASP A 488 -31.09 -5.97 7.50
C ASP A 488 -29.92 -6.88 7.17
N PHE A 489 -29.88 -8.09 7.74
CA PHE A 489 -28.86 -9.07 7.39
C PHE A 489 -28.96 -9.54 5.94
N ALA A 490 -30.19 -9.70 5.41
CA ALA A 490 -30.40 -10.00 3.99
C ALA A 490 -29.94 -8.83 3.09
N VAL A 491 -30.19 -7.57 3.50
CA VAL A 491 -29.67 -6.39 2.80
C VAL A 491 -28.14 -6.37 2.81
N ILE A 492 -27.51 -6.61 3.96
CA ILE A 492 -26.04 -6.69 4.10
C ILE A 492 -25.46 -7.74 3.16
N LEU A 493 -26.00 -8.96 3.16
CA LEU A 493 -25.52 -10.02 2.26
C LEU A 493 -25.73 -9.69 0.79
N SER A 494 -26.83 -9.04 0.43
CA SER A 494 -27.03 -8.60 -0.96
C SER A 494 -25.97 -7.59 -1.41
N LYS A 495 -25.46 -6.75 -0.50
CA LYS A 495 -24.34 -5.84 -0.80
C LYS A 495 -22.99 -6.55 -0.86
N ILE A 496 -22.74 -7.50 0.04
CA ILE A 496 -21.54 -8.36 0.02
C ILE A 496 -21.44 -9.12 -1.31
N ALA A 497 -22.58 -9.61 -1.79
CA ALA A 497 -22.71 -10.30 -3.07
C ALA A 497 -22.69 -9.37 -4.30
N ALA A 498 -22.68 -8.05 -4.09
CA ALA A 498 -22.94 -7.05 -5.12
C ALA A 498 -24.19 -7.39 -5.95
N ALA A 499 -25.25 -7.92 -5.32
CA ALA A 499 -26.38 -8.58 -5.97
C ALA A 499 -27.25 -7.64 -6.82
N LYS A 500 -27.86 -8.21 -7.86
CA LYS A 500 -28.60 -7.49 -8.90
C LYS A 500 -30.06 -7.26 -8.48
N THR A 501 -30.26 -6.79 -7.26
CA THR A 501 -31.57 -6.83 -6.59
C THR A 501 -32.65 -6.04 -7.32
N GLN A 502 -32.27 -5.03 -8.13
CA GLN A 502 -33.24 -4.18 -8.83
C GLN A 502 -34.17 -4.92 -9.81
N GLY A 503 -33.71 -6.05 -10.38
CA GLY A 503 -34.47 -6.85 -11.34
C GLY A 503 -35.45 -7.86 -10.71
N TYR A 504 -35.49 -7.97 -9.39
CA TYR A 504 -36.38 -8.91 -8.70
C TYR A 504 -37.79 -8.35 -8.51
N ASP A 505 -38.80 -9.15 -8.90
CA ASP A 505 -40.20 -8.85 -8.65
C ASP A 505 -40.53 -9.10 -7.16
N THR A 506 -40.96 -8.04 -6.48
CA THR A 506 -41.33 -8.07 -5.06
C THR A 506 -42.79 -8.45 -4.84
N GLY A 507 -43.63 -8.41 -5.88
CA GLY A 507 -45.03 -8.79 -5.81
C GLY A 507 -45.27 -10.28 -5.56
N GLN A 508 -44.22 -11.10 -5.69
CA GLN A 508 -44.23 -12.55 -5.43
C GLN A 508 -43.71 -12.92 -4.03
N LEU A 509 -43.35 -11.95 -3.18
CA LEU A 509 -43.00 -12.25 -1.80
C LEU A 509 -44.22 -12.84 -1.08
N THR A 510 -44.14 -14.11 -0.69
CA THR A 510 -45.25 -14.85 -0.06
C THR A 510 -45.34 -14.64 1.45
N PHE A 511 -44.44 -13.83 2.04
CA PHE A 511 -44.39 -13.58 3.48
C PHE A 511 -45.32 -12.44 3.88
N PRO A 512 -46.33 -12.66 4.76
CA PRO A 512 -47.30 -11.63 5.14
C PRO A 512 -46.71 -10.43 5.89
N ASP A 513 -45.55 -10.61 6.53
CA ASP A 513 -44.84 -9.62 7.34
C ASP A 513 -43.69 -8.92 6.59
N ALA A 514 -43.48 -9.20 5.31
CA ALA A 514 -42.50 -8.51 4.48
C ALA A 514 -43.20 -7.54 3.51
N ASP A 515 -43.09 -6.23 3.76
CA ASP A 515 -43.68 -5.20 2.90
C ASP A 515 -42.94 -5.18 1.54
N PRO A 516 -43.62 -5.45 0.40
CA PRO A 516 -42.99 -5.51 -0.92
C PRO A 516 -42.45 -4.15 -1.40
N THR A 517 -42.85 -3.05 -0.77
CA THR A 517 -42.39 -1.68 -1.10
C THR A 517 -41.26 -1.17 -0.22
N ALA A 518 -40.90 -1.89 0.84
CA ALA A 518 -39.86 -1.49 1.78
C ALA A 518 -38.44 -1.62 1.19
N TYR A 519 -37.47 -0.91 1.79
CA TYR A 519 -36.07 -0.87 1.33
C TYR A 519 -35.41 -2.25 1.25
N TYR A 520 -35.86 -3.22 2.05
CA TYR A 520 -35.32 -4.57 2.11
C TYR A 520 -35.97 -5.54 1.10
N ALA A 521 -37.11 -5.21 0.51
CA ALA A 521 -37.97 -6.15 -0.21
C ALA A 521 -37.23 -6.85 -1.37
N LYS A 522 -36.49 -6.07 -2.18
CA LYS A 522 -35.73 -6.60 -3.31
C LYS A 522 -34.57 -7.50 -2.89
N SER A 523 -33.91 -7.18 -1.77
CA SER A 523 -32.85 -8.02 -1.21
C SER A 523 -33.41 -9.32 -0.64
N ILE A 524 -34.59 -9.29 -0.01
CA ILE A 524 -35.28 -10.52 0.42
C ILE A 524 -35.68 -11.35 -0.79
N ALA A 525 -36.29 -10.76 -1.82
CA ALA A 525 -36.72 -11.48 -3.02
C ALA A 525 -35.54 -12.19 -3.70
N TRP A 526 -34.41 -11.49 -3.86
CA TRP A 526 -33.15 -12.09 -4.33
C TRP A 526 -32.68 -13.25 -3.44
N ALA A 527 -32.65 -13.04 -2.13
CA ALA A 527 -32.16 -14.04 -1.20
C ALA A 527 -33.06 -15.29 -1.15
N VAL A 528 -34.37 -15.15 -1.37
CA VAL A 528 -35.31 -16.28 -1.45
C VAL A 528 -35.12 -17.05 -2.74
N ASP A 529 -35.05 -16.36 -3.88
CA ASP A 529 -34.82 -16.95 -5.20
C ASP A 529 -33.51 -17.77 -5.24
N LYS A 530 -32.45 -17.25 -4.61
CA LYS A 530 -31.16 -17.94 -4.50
C LYS A 530 -31.09 -19.01 -3.39
N GLY A 531 -32.18 -19.21 -2.63
CA GLY A 531 -32.21 -20.17 -1.52
C GLY A 531 -31.31 -19.79 -0.33
N ILE A 532 -30.96 -18.51 -0.21
CA ILE A 532 -30.09 -17.96 0.84
C ILE A 532 -30.87 -17.83 2.15
N VAL A 533 -32.10 -17.30 2.07
CA VAL A 533 -33.00 -17.12 3.21
C VAL A 533 -34.30 -17.88 3.01
N HIS A 534 -34.87 -18.34 4.13
CA HIS A 534 -36.20 -18.94 4.19
C HIS A 534 -37.02 -18.25 5.28
N GLY A 535 -38.35 -18.25 5.11
CA GLY A 535 -39.28 -17.87 6.18
C GLY A 535 -39.33 -18.91 7.29
N TYR A 536 -39.93 -18.54 8.40
CA TYR A 536 -40.27 -19.45 9.48
C TYR A 536 -41.38 -20.42 9.08
N GLN A 537 -41.53 -21.49 9.85
CA GLN A 537 -42.53 -22.54 9.62
C GLN A 537 -43.98 -22.02 9.65
N ASN A 538 -44.24 -20.90 10.34
CA ASN A 538 -45.54 -20.24 10.39
C ASN A 538 -45.87 -19.39 9.14
N GLY A 539 -44.97 -19.34 8.15
CA GLY A 539 -45.15 -18.59 6.91
C GLY A 539 -44.69 -17.12 6.96
N SER A 540 -44.19 -16.62 8.09
CA SER A 540 -43.62 -15.27 8.17
C SER A 540 -42.13 -15.26 7.81
N PHE A 541 -41.59 -14.14 7.32
CA PHE A 541 -40.17 -13.94 7.13
C PHE A 541 -39.42 -13.73 8.47
N GLY A 542 -40.07 -13.07 9.43
CA GLY A 542 -39.47 -12.57 10.67
C GLY A 542 -38.99 -11.12 10.54
N THR A 543 -39.72 -10.28 9.81
CA THR A 543 -39.37 -8.86 9.65
C THR A 543 -39.49 -8.12 10.99
N GLY A 544 -38.45 -7.40 11.39
CA GLY A 544 -38.38 -6.69 12.66
C GLY A 544 -37.85 -7.53 13.82
N ASP A 545 -37.75 -8.86 13.66
CA ASP A 545 -37.09 -9.71 14.64
C ASP A 545 -35.58 -9.45 14.66
N HIS A 546 -34.97 -9.54 15.84
CA HIS A 546 -33.52 -9.53 15.96
C HIS A 546 -32.94 -10.87 15.54
N ILE A 547 -31.90 -10.85 14.70
CA ILE A 547 -31.30 -12.06 14.17
C ILE A 547 -30.41 -12.76 15.20
N THR A 548 -30.59 -14.08 15.35
CA THR A 548 -29.76 -14.90 16.24
C THR A 548 -28.48 -15.38 15.55
N ARG A 549 -27.45 -15.74 16.32
CA ARG A 549 -26.17 -16.24 15.80
C ARG A 549 -26.31 -17.51 14.97
N GLU A 550 -27.18 -18.43 15.38
CA GLU A 550 -27.44 -19.64 14.61
C GLU A 550 -28.13 -19.35 13.28
N GLN A 551 -29.09 -18.42 13.25
CA GLN A 551 -29.73 -17.97 12.02
C GLN A 551 -28.73 -17.28 11.08
N MET A 552 -27.85 -16.42 11.60
CA MET A 552 -26.80 -15.80 10.78
C MET A 552 -25.90 -16.84 10.12
N CYS A 553 -25.41 -17.82 10.88
CA CYS A 553 -24.55 -18.87 10.33
C CYS A 553 -25.26 -19.69 9.26
N THR A 554 -26.54 -20.03 9.46
CA THR A 554 -27.35 -20.70 8.44
C THR A 554 -27.48 -19.89 7.16
N ILE A 555 -27.76 -18.58 7.27
CA ILE A 555 -27.90 -17.72 6.09
C ILE A 555 -26.55 -17.55 5.37
N ILE A 556 -25.43 -17.39 6.11
CA ILE A 556 -24.08 -17.30 5.51
C ILE A 556 -23.74 -18.60 4.79
N TYR A 557 -24.01 -19.75 5.41
CA TYR A 557 -23.77 -21.06 4.81
C TYR A 557 -24.57 -21.26 3.52
N ASN A 558 -25.84 -20.87 3.51
CA ASN A 558 -26.67 -20.93 2.32
C ASN A 558 -26.19 -19.94 1.25
N TYR A 559 -25.74 -18.75 1.65
CA TYR A 559 -25.12 -17.79 0.74
C TYR A 559 -23.86 -18.37 0.09
N ALA A 560 -22.94 -18.91 0.88
CA ALA A 560 -21.73 -19.56 0.39
C ALA A 560 -22.06 -20.68 -0.60
N LYS A 561 -23.07 -21.51 -0.29
CA LYS A 561 -23.58 -22.53 -1.20
C LYS A 561 -24.14 -21.92 -2.50
N SER A 562 -24.89 -20.83 -2.41
CA SER A 562 -25.49 -20.15 -3.57
C SER A 562 -24.47 -19.53 -4.52
N ILE A 563 -23.25 -19.28 -4.03
CA ILE A 563 -22.13 -18.76 -4.82
C ILE A 563 -21.06 -19.83 -5.11
N PHE A 564 -21.39 -21.12 -4.90
CA PHE A 564 -20.57 -22.29 -5.27
C PHE A 564 -19.27 -22.45 -4.47
N CYS A 565 -19.25 -21.98 -3.23
CA CYS A 565 -18.13 -22.26 -2.32
C CYS A 565 -18.07 -23.75 -1.96
N ASP A 566 -16.86 -24.20 -1.64
CA ASP A 566 -16.65 -25.51 -1.04
C ASP A 566 -17.27 -25.54 0.37
N MET A 567 -18.21 -26.46 0.56
CA MET A 567 -18.92 -26.66 1.82
C MET A 567 -18.32 -27.81 2.64
N SER A 568 -17.19 -28.37 2.21
CA SER A 568 -16.47 -29.41 2.92
C SER A 568 -16.00 -28.94 4.30
N LEU A 569 -16.00 -29.88 5.25
CA LEU A 569 -15.47 -29.65 6.59
C LEU A 569 -14.13 -30.36 6.73
N SER A 570 -13.19 -29.74 7.43
CA SER A 570 -11.87 -30.30 7.75
C SER A 570 -11.95 -31.58 8.59
N ARG A 571 -13.08 -31.77 9.30
CA ARG A 571 -13.42 -32.93 10.15
C ARG A 571 -14.92 -32.92 10.43
N SER A 572 -15.45 -33.88 11.19
CA SER A 572 -16.88 -33.92 11.51
C SER A 572 -17.35 -32.65 12.23
N ALA A 573 -18.61 -32.26 11.99
CA ALA A 573 -19.23 -31.12 12.66
C ALA A 573 -19.16 -31.25 14.19
N GLU A 574 -19.35 -32.46 14.72
CA GLU A 574 -19.24 -32.78 16.15
C GLU A 574 -17.83 -32.49 16.68
N SER A 575 -16.79 -32.85 15.92
CA SER A 575 -15.42 -32.60 16.34
C SER A 575 -15.09 -31.11 16.34
N ILE A 576 -15.53 -30.35 15.35
CA ILE A 576 -15.35 -28.89 15.28
C ILE A 576 -16.07 -28.20 16.45
N LEU A 577 -17.30 -28.62 16.75
CA LEU A 577 -18.15 -28.00 17.75
C LEU A 577 -17.81 -28.44 19.19
N SER A 578 -17.06 -29.53 19.37
CA SER A 578 -16.73 -30.10 20.69
C SER A 578 -15.98 -29.16 21.63
N LYS A 579 -15.28 -28.15 21.10
CA LYS A 579 -14.60 -27.12 21.91
C LYS A 579 -15.56 -26.19 22.64
N PHE A 580 -16.82 -26.11 22.20
CA PHE A 580 -17.81 -25.23 22.79
C PHE A 580 -18.69 -25.98 23.78
N THR A 581 -18.78 -25.47 25.00
CA THR A 581 -19.53 -26.09 26.11
C THR A 581 -21.04 -26.03 25.89
N ASP A 582 -21.52 -25.05 25.13
CA ASP A 582 -22.94 -24.84 24.82
C ASP A 582 -23.38 -25.46 23.48
N ASN A 583 -22.55 -26.30 22.85
CA ASN A 583 -22.85 -26.90 21.54
C ASN A 583 -24.15 -27.75 21.52
N GLY A 584 -24.61 -28.22 22.68
CA GLY A 584 -25.89 -28.93 22.84
C GLY A 584 -27.12 -28.03 22.68
N SER A 585 -26.95 -26.70 22.76
CA SER A 585 -28.03 -25.71 22.59
C SER A 585 -28.24 -25.31 21.12
N ILE A 586 -27.44 -25.83 20.20
CA ILE A 586 -27.53 -25.52 18.77
C ILE A 586 -28.73 -26.26 18.17
N SER A 587 -29.61 -25.52 17.50
CA SER A 587 -30.75 -26.11 16.78
C SER A 587 -30.27 -27.12 15.72
N PRO A 588 -30.96 -28.27 15.52
CA PRO A 588 -30.52 -29.30 14.58
C PRO A 588 -30.21 -28.79 13.17
N TYR A 589 -31.01 -27.85 12.65
CA TYR A 589 -30.81 -27.26 11.31
C TYR A 589 -29.53 -26.40 11.22
N ALA A 590 -29.04 -25.87 12.35
CA ALA A 590 -27.92 -24.95 12.39
C ALA A 590 -26.58 -25.64 12.70
N ARG A 591 -26.57 -26.93 13.04
CA ARG A 591 -25.35 -27.65 13.43
C ARG A 591 -24.28 -27.61 12.35
N THR A 592 -24.59 -28.06 11.13
CA THR A 592 -23.64 -28.04 10.02
C THR A 592 -23.25 -26.61 9.61
N PRO A 593 -24.19 -25.66 9.44
CA PRO A 593 -23.84 -24.26 9.16
C PRO A 593 -22.89 -23.61 10.16
N ILE A 594 -23.13 -23.80 11.47
CA ILE A 594 -22.27 -23.24 12.51
C ILE A 594 -20.90 -23.93 12.48
N ALA A 595 -20.86 -25.26 12.35
CA ALA A 595 -19.59 -25.97 12.24
C ALA A 595 -18.76 -25.46 11.07
N TRP A 596 -19.37 -25.28 9.89
CA TRP A 596 -18.70 -24.74 8.71
C TRP A 596 -18.19 -23.31 8.96
N CYS A 597 -19.03 -22.40 9.48
CA CYS A 597 -18.62 -21.03 9.79
C CYS A 597 -17.45 -20.96 10.80
N VAL A 598 -17.38 -21.93 11.73
CA VAL A 598 -16.27 -22.05 12.68
C VAL A 598 -15.02 -22.57 12.01
N ASP A 599 -15.15 -23.57 11.14
CA ASP A 599 -14.04 -24.24 10.48
C ASP A 599 -13.29 -23.30 9.54
N ILE A 600 -14.03 -22.47 8.80
CA ILE A 600 -13.45 -21.46 7.90
C ILE A 600 -13.11 -20.13 8.60
N GLY A 601 -13.29 -20.05 9.92
CA GLY A 601 -12.85 -18.92 10.74
C GLY A 601 -13.74 -17.66 10.71
N ILE A 602 -14.91 -17.71 10.09
CA ILE A 602 -15.88 -16.60 10.11
C ILE A 602 -16.45 -16.38 11.52
N ILE A 603 -16.64 -17.46 12.28
CA ILE A 603 -17.12 -17.44 13.67
C ILE A 603 -16.08 -18.10 14.59
N SER A 604 -15.56 -17.36 15.56
CA SER A 604 -14.64 -17.90 16.58
C SER A 604 -15.34 -18.38 17.86
N GLY A 605 -16.61 -18.01 18.05
CA GLY A 605 -17.32 -18.10 19.33
C GLY A 605 -17.66 -16.69 19.85
N LYS A 606 -18.49 -16.61 20.88
CA LYS A 606 -18.69 -15.38 21.66
C LYS A 606 -17.53 -15.17 22.64
N ASP A 607 -17.00 -16.27 23.14
CA ASP A 607 -15.76 -16.33 23.91
C ASP A 607 -15.02 -17.63 23.55
N ALA A 608 -13.98 -17.99 24.33
CA ALA A 608 -13.17 -19.18 24.08
C ALA A 608 -13.95 -20.51 24.15
N TYR A 609 -15.12 -20.54 24.80
CA TYR A 609 -15.87 -21.75 25.12
C TYR A 609 -17.34 -21.73 24.72
N HIS A 610 -17.92 -20.60 24.31
CA HIS A 610 -19.35 -20.50 23.96
C HIS A 610 -19.60 -20.00 22.55
N ILE A 611 -20.58 -20.57 21.84
CA ILE A 611 -21.09 -20.04 20.57
C ILE A 611 -22.23 -19.04 20.81
N ALA A 612 -23.05 -19.26 21.83
CA ALA A 612 -24.30 -18.58 22.14
C ALA A 612 -25.30 -18.59 20.96
N PRO A 613 -25.77 -19.77 20.49
CA PRO A 613 -26.52 -19.90 19.24
C PRO A 613 -27.81 -19.06 19.18
N ALA A 614 -28.57 -19.01 20.27
CA ALA A 614 -29.83 -18.27 20.37
C ALA A 614 -29.65 -16.77 20.68
N GLN A 615 -28.43 -16.31 20.95
CA GLN A 615 -28.20 -14.90 21.26
C GLN A 615 -28.26 -14.05 19.99
N THR A 616 -28.84 -12.86 20.10
CA THR A 616 -28.86 -11.84 19.04
C THR A 616 -27.51 -11.14 18.90
N ALA A 617 -27.19 -10.68 17.70
CA ALA A 617 -25.94 -9.99 17.42
C ALA A 617 -26.13 -8.47 17.29
N VAL A 618 -25.21 -7.72 17.89
CA VAL A 618 -25.18 -6.25 17.79
C VAL A 618 -24.41 -5.79 16.55
N ARG A 619 -24.68 -4.58 16.06
CA ARG A 619 -24.07 -4.04 14.83
C ARG A 619 -22.55 -4.05 14.83
N ALA A 620 -21.88 -3.89 15.98
CA ALA A 620 -20.42 -4.01 16.10
C ALA A 620 -19.91 -5.43 15.81
N GLU A 621 -20.61 -6.46 16.32
CA GLU A 621 -20.31 -7.87 16.05
C GLU A 621 -20.57 -8.20 14.58
N ILE A 622 -21.67 -7.69 14.01
CA ILE A 622 -21.98 -7.83 12.59
C ILE A 622 -20.92 -7.18 11.71
N ALA A 623 -20.46 -5.97 12.03
CA ALA A 623 -19.41 -5.31 11.25
C ALA A 623 -18.15 -6.19 11.21
N SER A 624 -17.77 -6.76 12.36
CA SER A 624 -16.61 -7.64 12.47
C SER A 624 -16.82 -8.97 11.74
N LEU A 625 -18.04 -9.50 11.77
CA LEU A 625 -18.43 -10.69 11.01
C LEU A 625 -18.37 -10.45 9.51
N VAL A 626 -18.93 -9.34 9.03
CA VAL A 626 -18.92 -8.94 7.62
C VAL A 626 -17.50 -8.70 7.13
N GLN A 627 -16.65 -8.03 7.91
CA GLN A 627 -15.24 -7.90 7.57
C GLN A 627 -14.60 -9.27 7.33
N ARG A 628 -14.81 -10.24 8.23
CA ARG A 628 -14.29 -11.61 8.06
C ARG A 628 -14.89 -12.33 6.86
N ILE A 629 -16.19 -12.19 6.59
CA ILE A 629 -16.85 -12.74 5.38
C ILE A 629 -16.15 -12.19 4.12
N CYS A 630 -15.87 -10.89 4.08
CA CYS A 630 -15.19 -10.29 2.94
C CYS A 630 -13.74 -10.76 2.82
N GLU A 631 -12.99 -10.79 3.93
CA GLU A 631 -11.58 -11.19 3.97
C GLU A 631 -11.37 -12.69 3.70
N CYS A 632 -12.35 -13.54 3.99
CA CYS A 632 -12.31 -14.97 3.68
C CYS A 632 -12.74 -15.30 2.24
N GLY A 633 -12.95 -14.27 1.39
CA GLY A 633 -13.27 -14.46 -0.03
C GLY A 633 -14.74 -14.75 -0.34
N LEU A 634 -15.66 -14.56 0.62
CA LEU A 634 -17.11 -14.66 0.36
C LEU A 634 -17.72 -13.36 -0.14
N ALA A 635 -16.97 -12.26 -0.20
CA ALA A 635 -17.43 -11.05 -0.86
C ALA A 635 -17.08 -11.06 -2.35
N TYR A 636 -17.98 -10.50 -3.16
CA TYR A 636 -17.69 -10.28 -4.58
C TYR A 636 -16.65 -9.18 -4.73
N GLU A 637 -15.40 -9.57 -4.97
CA GLU A 637 -14.35 -8.66 -5.43
C GLU A 637 -14.38 -8.67 -6.95
N GLY A 638 -15.34 -7.95 -7.53
CA GLY A 638 -15.57 -7.95 -8.97
C GLY A 638 -14.35 -7.54 -9.78
N TYR A 639 -14.32 -8.00 -11.02
CA TYR A 639 -13.33 -7.54 -11.99
C TYR A 639 -13.84 -6.29 -12.72
N SER A 640 -12.95 -5.33 -12.96
CA SER A 640 -13.28 -4.04 -13.58
C SER A 640 -13.81 -4.18 -15.02
N ASP A 641 -13.45 -5.26 -15.72
CA ASP A 641 -13.92 -5.60 -17.07
C ASP A 641 -15.12 -6.55 -17.08
N VAL A 642 -15.62 -6.97 -15.91
CA VAL A 642 -16.79 -7.85 -15.81
C VAL A 642 -18.00 -7.01 -15.43
N SER A 643 -18.70 -6.53 -16.46
CA SER A 643 -19.97 -5.82 -16.27
C SER A 643 -21.00 -6.76 -15.67
N MET A 644 -21.73 -6.26 -14.68
CA MET A 644 -22.76 -7.02 -14.00
C MET A 644 -23.79 -7.59 -14.96
N ASN A 645 -24.14 -6.84 -16.02
CA ASN A 645 -25.18 -7.23 -16.98
C ASN A 645 -24.66 -8.08 -18.15
N SER A 646 -23.39 -8.48 -18.14
CA SER A 646 -22.84 -9.36 -19.17
C SER A 646 -23.40 -10.77 -19.08
N TRP A 647 -23.58 -11.42 -20.23
CA TRP A 647 -24.10 -12.78 -20.34
C TRP A 647 -23.23 -13.85 -19.65
N TYR A 648 -21.95 -13.56 -19.44
CA TYR A 648 -20.97 -14.42 -18.75
C TYR A 648 -20.79 -14.09 -17.26
N TYR A 649 -21.52 -13.11 -16.71
CA TYR A 649 -21.30 -12.62 -15.35
C TYR A 649 -21.35 -13.74 -14.30
N ASP A 650 -22.44 -14.52 -14.29
CA ASP A 650 -22.64 -15.61 -13.33
C ASP A 650 -21.58 -16.71 -13.48
N ALA A 651 -21.12 -16.95 -14.72
CA ALA A 651 -20.10 -17.96 -15.01
C ALA A 651 -18.70 -17.54 -14.52
N VAL A 652 -18.35 -16.26 -14.66
CA VAL A 652 -17.11 -15.71 -14.10
C VAL A 652 -17.12 -15.80 -12.58
N GLN A 653 -18.26 -15.50 -11.94
CA GLN A 653 -18.43 -15.67 -10.51
C GLN A 653 -18.27 -17.13 -10.09
N PHE A 654 -18.98 -18.04 -10.76
CA PHE A 654 -18.90 -19.48 -10.53
C PHE A 654 -17.44 -19.97 -10.57
N CYS A 655 -16.71 -19.63 -11.64
CA CYS A 655 -15.35 -20.12 -11.81
C CYS A 655 -14.36 -19.49 -10.81
N THR A 656 -14.59 -18.24 -10.42
CA THR A 656 -13.76 -17.54 -9.41
C THR A 656 -13.97 -18.15 -8.03
N ASN A 657 -15.22 -18.37 -7.63
CA ASN A 657 -15.54 -18.89 -6.29
C ASN A 657 -15.21 -20.38 -6.14
N LYS A 658 -15.34 -21.15 -7.23
CA LYS A 658 -14.84 -22.53 -7.28
C LYS A 658 -13.30 -22.60 -7.32
N GLY A 659 -12.63 -21.47 -7.50
CA GLY A 659 -11.17 -21.38 -7.58
C GLY A 659 -10.58 -21.96 -8.87
N CYS A 660 -11.40 -22.28 -9.88
CA CYS A 660 -10.91 -22.87 -11.12
C CYS A 660 -10.41 -21.82 -12.12
N MET A 661 -10.90 -20.58 -12.06
CA MET A 661 -10.39 -19.46 -12.84
C MET A 661 -10.16 -18.24 -11.95
N SER A 662 -9.17 -17.41 -12.28
CA SER A 662 -8.89 -16.16 -11.56
C SER A 662 -8.45 -15.08 -12.56
N GLY A 663 -8.70 -13.82 -12.21
CA GLY A 663 -8.15 -12.65 -12.91
C GLY A 663 -6.81 -12.18 -12.34
N SER A 664 -6.27 -11.12 -12.92
CA SER A 664 -5.03 -10.46 -12.48
C SER A 664 -5.20 -8.94 -12.52
N ASN A 665 -4.59 -8.22 -11.57
CA ASN A 665 -4.63 -6.76 -11.47
C ASN A 665 -6.05 -6.15 -11.48
N GLY A 666 -7.04 -6.87 -10.94
CA GLY A 666 -8.44 -6.42 -10.92
C GLY A 666 -9.21 -6.64 -12.24
N TYR A 667 -8.66 -7.39 -13.20
CA TYR A 667 -9.30 -7.73 -14.48
C TYR A 667 -9.41 -9.25 -14.65
N PHE A 668 -10.55 -9.74 -15.12
CA PHE A 668 -10.72 -11.15 -15.51
C PHE A 668 -10.10 -11.44 -16.87
N ASN A 669 -9.92 -10.39 -17.67
CA ASN A 669 -9.52 -10.38 -19.07
C ASN A 669 -10.51 -11.15 -19.94
N VAL A 670 -11.78 -10.75 -19.87
CA VAL A 670 -12.94 -11.45 -20.46
C VAL A 670 -12.77 -11.81 -21.94
N SER A 671 -12.10 -10.96 -22.71
CA SER A 671 -11.90 -11.11 -24.15
C SER A 671 -10.60 -11.81 -24.54
N ASN A 672 -9.69 -12.07 -23.60
CA ASN A 672 -8.44 -12.75 -23.93
C ASN A 672 -8.75 -14.20 -24.30
N THR A 673 -8.09 -14.68 -25.35
CA THR A 673 -8.15 -16.08 -25.74
C THR A 673 -7.54 -16.98 -24.68
N ILE A 674 -8.18 -18.11 -24.37
CA ILE A 674 -7.63 -19.11 -23.45
C ILE A 674 -6.49 -19.87 -24.13
N GLN A 675 -5.35 -19.98 -23.44
CA GLN A 675 -4.21 -20.76 -23.92
C GLN A 675 -4.26 -22.18 -23.37
N LYS A 676 -3.61 -23.12 -24.05
CA LYS A 676 -3.63 -24.55 -23.72
C LYS A 676 -3.18 -24.86 -22.30
N GLN A 677 -2.08 -24.26 -21.84
CA GLN A 677 -1.59 -24.44 -20.47
C GLN A 677 -2.54 -23.85 -19.43
N ASP A 678 -3.19 -22.72 -19.72
CA ASP A 678 -4.17 -22.12 -18.83
C ASP A 678 -5.38 -23.04 -18.67
N PHE A 679 -5.86 -23.63 -19.76
CA PHE A 679 -7.01 -24.53 -19.72
C PHE A 679 -6.73 -25.81 -18.91
N MET A 680 -5.51 -26.35 -18.97
CA MET A 680 -5.11 -27.46 -18.09
C MET A 680 -5.13 -27.07 -16.61
N VAL A 681 -4.65 -25.85 -16.29
CA VAL A 681 -4.76 -25.31 -14.93
C VAL A 681 -6.23 -25.19 -14.52
N VAL A 682 -7.10 -24.68 -15.39
CA VAL A 682 -8.54 -24.57 -15.13
C VAL A 682 -9.17 -25.93 -14.83
N LEU A 683 -8.94 -26.95 -15.68
CA LEU A 683 -9.50 -28.29 -15.47
C LEU A 683 -8.97 -28.97 -14.21
N SER A 684 -7.67 -28.87 -13.96
CA SER A 684 -7.03 -29.45 -12.78
C SER A 684 -7.54 -28.84 -11.47
N ARG A 685 -7.81 -27.52 -11.46
CA ARG A 685 -8.42 -26.85 -10.31
C ARG A 685 -9.90 -27.19 -10.19
N PHE A 686 -10.60 -27.28 -11.31
CA PHE A 686 -12.01 -27.70 -11.33
C PHE A 686 -12.21 -29.11 -10.76
N SER A 687 -11.26 -30.02 -10.97
CA SER A 687 -11.34 -31.39 -10.44
C SER A 687 -11.20 -31.48 -8.93
N GLY A 688 -10.56 -30.49 -8.30
CA GLY A 688 -10.26 -30.49 -6.87
C GLY A 688 -9.13 -31.45 -6.47
N ASP A 689 -8.42 -32.04 -7.43
CA ASP A 689 -7.32 -32.98 -7.14
C ASP A 689 -6.10 -32.26 -6.54
N ASN A 690 -5.37 -32.94 -5.65
CA ASN A 690 -4.18 -32.35 -5.01
C ASN A 690 -2.97 -32.38 -5.95
N LEU A 691 -2.70 -31.25 -6.61
CA LEU A 691 -1.59 -31.11 -7.58
C LEU A 691 -0.19 -31.37 -7.01
N ARG A 692 0.00 -31.40 -5.68
CA ARG A 692 1.29 -31.79 -5.08
C ARG A 692 1.68 -33.24 -5.37
N GLN A 693 0.73 -34.09 -5.76
CA GLN A 693 0.98 -35.47 -6.16
C GLN A 693 1.54 -35.58 -7.59
N TYR A 694 1.55 -34.47 -8.34
CA TYR A 694 1.94 -34.40 -9.74
C TYR A 694 3.15 -33.46 -9.89
N PRO A 695 4.38 -33.92 -9.58
CA PRO A 695 5.56 -33.08 -9.65
C PRO A 695 5.88 -32.67 -11.10
N ALA A 696 6.38 -31.46 -11.27
CA ALA A 696 6.69 -30.85 -12.57
C ALA A 696 7.65 -31.66 -13.45
N THR A 697 8.47 -32.53 -12.84
CA THR A 697 9.41 -33.42 -13.53
C THR A 697 8.72 -34.50 -14.38
N ASN A 698 7.42 -34.68 -14.23
CA ASN A 698 6.68 -35.79 -14.83
C ASN A 698 5.97 -35.43 -16.15
N SER A 699 6.13 -34.20 -16.66
CA SER A 699 5.42 -33.78 -17.89
C SER A 699 5.98 -34.43 -19.17
N GLY A 700 7.29 -34.68 -19.23
CA GLY A 700 7.95 -35.28 -20.40
C GLY A 700 7.99 -34.39 -21.66
N PHE A 701 7.49 -33.15 -21.59
CA PHE A 701 7.50 -32.18 -22.68
C PHE A 701 8.70 -31.24 -22.58
N THR A 702 9.29 -30.90 -23.72
CA THR A 702 10.51 -30.08 -23.80
C THR A 702 10.26 -28.58 -23.65
N ASP A 703 9.03 -28.12 -23.92
CA ASP A 703 8.59 -26.72 -23.83
C ASP A 703 7.89 -26.39 -22.50
N VAL A 704 7.81 -27.34 -21.57
CA VAL A 704 7.22 -27.14 -20.23
C VAL A 704 8.35 -26.97 -19.20
N ALA A 705 8.61 -25.73 -18.79
CA ALA A 705 9.58 -25.44 -17.74
C ALA A 705 9.11 -26.01 -16.39
N TYR A 706 10.02 -26.67 -15.65
CA TYR A 706 9.70 -27.40 -14.41
C TYR A 706 9.25 -26.49 -13.26
N ASP A 707 9.60 -25.20 -13.30
CA ASP A 707 9.24 -24.19 -12.31
C ASP A 707 8.06 -23.31 -12.75
N SER A 708 7.49 -23.59 -13.93
CA SER A 708 6.32 -22.87 -14.41
C SER A 708 5.07 -23.17 -13.56
N TYR A 709 4.17 -22.19 -13.48
CA TYR A 709 2.94 -22.29 -12.68
C TYR A 709 1.97 -23.39 -13.15
N TYR A 710 2.09 -23.83 -14.40
CA TYR A 710 1.23 -24.83 -15.04
C TYR A 710 1.85 -26.23 -15.09
N SER A 711 3.12 -26.39 -14.73
CA SER A 711 3.85 -27.66 -14.86
C SER A 711 3.16 -28.85 -14.20
N SER A 712 2.70 -28.69 -12.94
CA SER A 712 1.95 -29.74 -12.23
C SER A 712 0.59 -30.03 -12.84
N ALA A 713 -0.09 -29.04 -13.42
CA ALA A 713 -1.37 -29.24 -14.09
C ALA A 713 -1.20 -30.03 -15.40
N VAL A 714 -0.12 -29.79 -16.14
CA VAL A 714 0.23 -30.59 -17.33
C VAL A 714 0.56 -32.03 -16.95
N ALA A 715 1.36 -32.24 -15.89
CA ALA A 715 1.65 -33.58 -15.39
C ALA A 715 0.38 -34.31 -14.92
N TRP A 716 -0.51 -33.61 -14.23
CA TRP A 716 -1.83 -34.13 -13.84
C TRP A 716 -2.67 -34.55 -15.05
N ALA A 717 -2.74 -33.70 -16.07
CA ALA A 717 -3.51 -33.99 -17.27
C ALA A 717 -2.98 -35.22 -18.02
N LEU A 718 -1.65 -35.40 -18.06
CA LEU A 718 -1.02 -36.56 -18.68
C LEU A 718 -1.32 -37.85 -17.92
N ASP A 719 -1.20 -37.82 -16.59
CA ASP A 719 -1.46 -38.99 -15.74
C ASP A 719 -2.93 -39.44 -15.77
N ASN A 720 -3.86 -38.48 -15.93
CA ASN A 720 -5.29 -38.75 -16.09
C ASN A 720 -5.70 -39.07 -17.55
N GLY A 721 -4.76 -39.13 -18.49
CA GLY A 721 -5.06 -39.43 -19.91
C GLY A 721 -5.83 -38.34 -20.65
N ILE A 722 -5.86 -37.11 -20.11
CA ILE A 722 -6.53 -35.95 -20.73
C ILE A 722 -5.71 -35.41 -21.90
N ILE A 723 -4.38 -35.54 -21.81
CA ILE A 723 -3.43 -35.25 -22.88
C ILE A 723 -2.53 -36.46 -23.12
N THR A 724 -1.93 -36.54 -24.31
CA THR A 724 -0.92 -37.56 -24.66
C THR A 724 0.45 -36.92 -24.87
N ASN A 725 1.51 -37.71 -24.74
CA ASN A 725 2.90 -37.29 -25.00
C ASN A 725 3.43 -37.95 -26.29
N ASP A 726 2.60 -37.99 -27.33
CA ASP A 726 3.00 -38.51 -28.66
C ASP A 726 3.97 -37.55 -29.38
N SER A 727 3.94 -36.26 -28.98
CA SER A 727 4.85 -35.20 -29.39
C SER A 727 5.66 -34.74 -28.18
N SER A 728 6.96 -34.48 -28.36
CA SER A 728 7.82 -33.91 -27.30
C SER A 728 7.53 -32.43 -27.00
N ILE A 729 6.55 -31.83 -27.68
CA ILE A 729 6.11 -30.43 -27.55
C ILE A 729 4.64 -30.44 -27.11
N PHE A 730 4.36 -29.76 -26.00
CA PHE A 730 3.01 -29.59 -25.45
C PHE A 730 2.22 -28.51 -26.21
N GLY A 731 2.88 -27.42 -26.61
CA GLY A 731 2.24 -26.25 -27.23
C GLY A 731 1.98 -25.12 -26.22
N VAL A 732 2.96 -24.78 -25.38
CA VAL A 732 2.83 -23.66 -24.42
C VAL A 732 2.60 -22.35 -25.17
N GLY A 733 1.54 -21.62 -24.80
CA GLY A 733 1.17 -20.33 -25.38
C GLY A 733 0.20 -20.44 -26.56
N GLU A 734 -0.09 -21.65 -27.04
CA GLU A 734 -1.06 -21.87 -28.12
C GLU A 734 -2.49 -21.59 -27.64
N ALA A 735 -3.23 -20.83 -28.44
CA ALA A 735 -4.64 -20.56 -28.24
C ALA A 735 -5.48 -21.81 -28.58
N LEU A 736 -6.48 -22.12 -27.76
CA LEU A 736 -7.37 -23.26 -28.01
C LEU A 736 -8.59 -22.87 -28.83
N THR A 737 -8.90 -23.69 -29.84
CA THR A 737 -10.18 -23.63 -30.55
C THR A 737 -11.31 -24.24 -29.73
N ARG A 738 -12.56 -23.98 -30.13
CA ARG A 738 -13.75 -24.53 -29.45
C ARG A 738 -13.81 -26.05 -29.54
N GLU A 739 -13.41 -26.64 -30.67
CA GLU A 739 -13.37 -28.10 -30.82
C GLU A 739 -12.28 -28.75 -29.94
N GLU A 740 -11.13 -28.10 -29.77
CA GLU A 740 -10.07 -28.58 -28.87
C GLU A 740 -10.48 -28.52 -27.41
N ILE A 741 -11.21 -27.47 -27.00
CA ILE A 741 -11.81 -27.42 -25.66
C ILE A 741 -12.77 -28.58 -25.46
N CYS A 742 -13.65 -28.88 -26.43
CA CYS A 742 -14.57 -30.01 -26.34
C CYS A 742 -13.81 -31.34 -26.19
N HIS A 743 -12.72 -31.53 -26.94
CA HIS A 743 -11.87 -32.70 -26.83
C HIS A 743 -11.34 -32.91 -25.40
N TYR A 744 -10.73 -31.88 -24.80
CA TYR A 744 -10.18 -31.99 -23.44
C TYR A 744 -11.27 -32.18 -22.38
N LEU A 745 -12.45 -31.59 -22.56
CA LEU A 745 -13.60 -31.80 -21.66
C LEU A 745 -14.14 -33.23 -21.77
N TYR A 746 -14.27 -33.76 -22.99
CA TYR A 746 -14.66 -35.14 -23.24
C TYR A 746 -13.68 -36.11 -22.56
N LYS A 747 -12.37 -35.88 -22.75
CA LYS A 747 -11.32 -36.69 -22.11
C LYS A 747 -11.32 -36.59 -20.60
N TYR A 748 -11.59 -35.41 -20.05
CA TYR A 748 -11.80 -35.24 -18.61
C TYR A 748 -13.01 -36.06 -18.10
N CYS A 749 -14.12 -36.06 -18.83
CA CYS A 749 -15.31 -36.84 -18.48
C CYS A 749 -15.05 -38.35 -18.54
N GLU A 750 -14.31 -38.81 -19.56
CA GLU A 750 -13.82 -40.19 -19.68
C GLU A 750 -12.97 -40.57 -18.46
N ALA A 751 -12.01 -39.72 -18.07
CA ALA A 751 -11.15 -39.95 -16.90
C ALA A 751 -11.94 -40.01 -15.57
N LYS A 752 -13.07 -39.31 -15.46
CA LYS A 752 -13.97 -39.37 -14.30
C LYS A 752 -15.02 -40.47 -14.39
N ASN A 753 -14.94 -41.37 -15.38
CA ASN A 753 -15.87 -42.47 -15.61
C ASN A 753 -17.34 -42.00 -15.74
N LEU A 754 -17.55 -40.83 -16.35
CA LEU A 754 -18.90 -40.37 -16.68
C LEU A 754 -19.43 -41.09 -17.92
N ASN A 755 -20.76 -41.14 -18.08
CA ASN A 755 -21.35 -41.67 -19.30
C ASN A 755 -21.08 -40.70 -20.46
N ILE A 756 -20.33 -41.17 -21.45
CA ILE A 756 -19.95 -40.42 -22.65
C ILE A 756 -20.61 -40.97 -23.93
N GLU A 757 -21.55 -41.91 -23.80
CA GLU A 757 -22.30 -42.44 -24.94
C GLU A 757 -23.24 -41.37 -25.54
N LEU A 758 -23.24 -41.27 -26.86
CA LEU A 758 -24.14 -40.40 -27.63
C LEU A 758 -25.50 -41.07 -27.84
N SER A 759 -26.59 -40.29 -27.88
CA SER A 759 -27.91 -40.87 -28.21
C SER A 759 -28.07 -41.27 -29.68
N ASP A 760 -27.25 -40.71 -30.58
CA ASP A 760 -27.23 -41.00 -32.01
C ASP A 760 -25.80 -40.79 -32.57
N THR A 761 -25.61 -40.96 -33.87
CA THR A 761 -24.34 -40.70 -34.55
C THR A 761 -23.94 -39.22 -34.43
N SER A 762 -22.63 -38.95 -34.33
CA SER A 762 -22.10 -37.59 -34.32
C SER A 762 -22.59 -36.77 -35.51
N ASP A 763 -22.66 -37.39 -36.69
CA ASP A 763 -23.17 -36.75 -37.92
C ASP A 763 -24.62 -36.28 -37.75
N TYR A 764 -25.48 -37.10 -37.13
CA TYR A 764 -26.87 -36.73 -36.87
C TYR A 764 -26.96 -35.55 -35.89
N ILE A 765 -26.24 -35.63 -34.76
CA ILE A 765 -26.25 -34.59 -33.72
C ILE A 765 -25.73 -33.26 -34.28
N LEU A 766 -24.63 -33.30 -35.04
CA LEU A 766 -23.99 -32.11 -35.60
C LEU A 766 -24.78 -31.53 -36.78
N SER A 767 -25.61 -32.31 -37.49
CA SER A 767 -26.41 -31.83 -38.63
C SER A 767 -27.37 -30.67 -38.31
N ALA A 768 -27.63 -30.41 -37.03
CA ALA A 768 -28.40 -29.26 -36.56
C ALA A 768 -27.67 -27.91 -36.74
N PHE A 769 -26.38 -27.91 -37.09
CA PHE A 769 -25.54 -26.72 -37.20
C PHE A 769 -25.04 -26.50 -38.62
N SER A 770 -25.13 -25.25 -39.07
CA SER A 770 -24.80 -24.88 -40.46
C SER A 770 -23.31 -24.99 -40.81
N ASP A 771 -22.44 -25.08 -39.82
CA ASP A 771 -20.99 -25.19 -39.95
C ASP A 771 -20.45 -26.52 -39.42
N ALA A 772 -21.28 -27.56 -39.32
CA ALA A 772 -20.90 -28.89 -38.87
C ALA A 772 -19.69 -29.47 -39.64
N ASP A 773 -19.63 -29.24 -40.96
CA ASP A 773 -18.53 -29.68 -41.83
C ASP A 773 -17.18 -29.02 -41.48
N SER A 774 -17.18 -27.98 -40.65
CA SER A 774 -15.95 -27.32 -40.17
C SER A 774 -15.35 -28.00 -38.94
N VAL A 775 -16.03 -28.98 -38.32
CA VAL A 775 -15.51 -29.76 -37.21
C VAL A 775 -14.52 -30.78 -37.76
N SER A 776 -13.31 -30.80 -37.21
CA SER A 776 -12.28 -31.78 -37.58
C SER A 776 -12.79 -33.21 -37.33
N GLU A 777 -12.58 -34.13 -38.27
CA GLU A 777 -13.06 -35.53 -38.21
C GLU A 777 -12.72 -36.21 -36.87
N LYS A 778 -11.51 -35.98 -36.34
CA LYS A 778 -11.04 -36.53 -35.06
C LYS A 778 -11.76 -36.02 -33.81
N TYR A 779 -12.51 -34.91 -33.90
CA TYR A 779 -13.21 -34.27 -32.78
C TYR A 779 -14.73 -34.35 -32.89
N GLN A 780 -15.29 -35.01 -33.92
CA GLN A 780 -16.74 -35.05 -34.15
C GLN A 780 -17.52 -35.62 -32.96
N ASN A 781 -17.05 -36.74 -32.38
CA ASN A 781 -17.69 -37.34 -31.20
C ASN A 781 -17.60 -36.42 -29.98
N ASP A 782 -16.45 -35.79 -29.76
CA ASP A 782 -16.20 -34.94 -28.60
C ASP A 782 -17.09 -33.68 -28.63
N VAL A 783 -17.21 -33.06 -29.82
CA VAL A 783 -18.07 -31.90 -30.04
C VAL A 783 -19.54 -32.29 -29.94
N ALA A 784 -19.95 -33.43 -30.53
CA ALA A 784 -21.31 -33.94 -30.42
C ALA A 784 -21.71 -34.19 -28.95
N PHE A 785 -20.83 -34.80 -28.15
CA PHE A 785 -21.04 -35.02 -26.73
C PHE A 785 -21.26 -33.71 -25.97
N CYS A 786 -20.43 -32.70 -26.23
CA CYS A 786 -20.55 -31.40 -25.56
C CYS A 786 -21.84 -30.65 -25.96
N ILE A 787 -22.33 -30.82 -27.19
CA ILE A 787 -23.60 -30.24 -27.65
C ILE A 787 -24.79 -30.96 -27.02
N GLU A 788 -24.81 -32.29 -27.05
CA GLU A 788 -25.90 -33.10 -26.54
C GLU A 788 -26.12 -32.88 -25.03
N ASN A 789 -25.03 -32.74 -24.28
CA ASN A 789 -25.08 -32.45 -22.85
C ASN A 789 -25.26 -30.95 -22.54
N GLY A 790 -25.38 -30.08 -23.56
CA GLY A 790 -25.56 -28.64 -23.38
C GLY A 790 -24.38 -27.96 -22.68
N ILE A 791 -23.17 -28.52 -22.80
CA ILE A 791 -21.91 -27.94 -22.31
C ILE A 791 -21.53 -26.75 -23.21
N ILE A 792 -21.66 -26.95 -24.52
CA ILE A 792 -21.61 -25.89 -25.53
C ILE A 792 -22.95 -25.78 -26.24
N SER A 793 -23.24 -24.59 -26.76
CA SER A 793 -24.39 -24.33 -27.62
C SER A 793 -23.95 -23.58 -28.87
N GLY A 794 -24.70 -23.73 -29.96
CA GLY A 794 -24.53 -22.87 -31.13
C GLY A 794 -24.88 -21.41 -30.83
N ASN A 795 -24.37 -20.51 -31.67
CA ASN A 795 -24.75 -19.10 -31.62
C ASN A 795 -26.15 -18.87 -32.20
N ALA A 796 -26.63 -17.62 -32.19
CA ALA A 796 -27.95 -17.25 -32.70
C ALA A 796 -28.14 -17.52 -34.21
N GLU A 797 -27.05 -17.74 -34.96
CA GLU A 797 -27.07 -18.10 -36.38
C GLU A 797 -27.10 -19.62 -36.60
N GLY A 798 -27.13 -20.43 -35.53
CA GLY A 798 -27.07 -21.89 -35.64
C GLY A 798 -25.69 -22.40 -36.05
N LYS A 799 -24.61 -21.74 -35.60
CA LYS A 799 -23.21 -22.16 -35.82
C LYS A 799 -22.50 -22.54 -34.53
N ILE A 800 -21.64 -23.56 -34.60
CA ILE A 800 -20.76 -24.02 -33.51
C ILE A 800 -19.50 -23.14 -33.42
N ASN A 801 -19.00 -22.69 -34.58
CA ASN A 801 -17.71 -22.04 -34.82
C ASN A 801 -16.51 -22.85 -34.30
N PRO A 802 -16.35 -24.13 -34.69
CA PRO A 802 -15.41 -25.06 -34.05
C PRO A 802 -13.95 -24.58 -34.08
N ASN A 803 -13.54 -23.95 -35.19
CA ASN A 803 -12.17 -23.45 -35.39
C ASN A 803 -11.91 -22.06 -34.80
N SER A 804 -12.92 -21.42 -34.19
CA SER A 804 -12.72 -20.13 -33.52
C SER A 804 -12.06 -20.33 -32.16
N PHE A 805 -11.15 -19.43 -31.81
CA PHE A 805 -10.54 -19.43 -30.50
C PHE A 805 -11.52 -19.00 -29.41
N ALA A 806 -11.54 -19.72 -28.29
CA ALA A 806 -12.44 -19.38 -27.18
C ALA A 806 -11.87 -18.27 -26.30
N ALA A 807 -12.68 -17.27 -26.00
CA ALA A 807 -12.34 -16.25 -25.01
C ALA A 807 -12.50 -16.79 -23.58
N ARG A 808 -11.78 -16.22 -22.62
CA ARG A 808 -11.86 -16.59 -21.20
C ARG A 808 -13.28 -16.53 -20.63
N ALA A 809 -14.08 -15.55 -21.04
CA ALA A 809 -15.48 -15.47 -20.64
C ALA A 809 -16.33 -16.63 -21.17
N GLU A 810 -16.08 -17.07 -22.40
CA GLU A 810 -16.75 -18.25 -22.99
C GLU A 810 -16.32 -19.52 -22.28
N THR A 811 -15.01 -19.68 -22.00
CA THR A 811 -14.49 -20.81 -21.23
C THR A 811 -15.15 -20.89 -19.85
N ALA A 812 -15.34 -19.76 -19.16
CA ALA A 812 -16.03 -19.74 -17.87
C ALA A 812 -17.47 -20.28 -17.98
N VAL A 813 -18.20 -19.90 -19.03
CA VAL A 813 -19.57 -20.37 -19.28
C VAL A 813 -19.60 -21.87 -19.55
N ILE A 814 -18.65 -22.36 -20.36
CA ILE A 814 -18.49 -23.78 -20.67
C ILE A 814 -18.24 -24.58 -19.39
N MET A 815 -17.32 -24.13 -18.53
CA MET A 815 -17.01 -24.79 -17.25
C MET A 815 -18.22 -24.80 -16.30
N MET A 816 -18.98 -23.69 -16.23
CA MET A 816 -20.21 -23.62 -15.45
C MET A 816 -21.27 -24.58 -15.98
N ASN A 817 -21.49 -24.62 -17.30
CA ASN A 817 -22.46 -25.52 -17.91
C ASN A 817 -22.10 -26.99 -17.67
N MET A 818 -20.83 -27.36 -17.86
CA MET A 818 -20.36 -28.72 -17.58
C MET A 818 -20.70 -29.15 -16.15
N TYR A 819 -20.43 -28.28 -15.16
CA TYR A 819 -20.77 -28.55 -13.77
C TYR A 819 -22.26 -28.85 -13.59
N TYR A 820 -23.14 -28.00 -14.11
CA TYR A 820 -24.59 -28.15 -13.92
C TYR A 820 -25.20 -29.31 -14.67
N ARG A 821 -24.60 -29.72 -15.78
CA ARG A 821 -25.16 -30.77 -16.64
C ARG A 821 -24.71 -32.15 -16.20
N LEU A 822 -23.52 -32.26 -15.62
CA LEU A 822 -22.89 -33.55 -15.34
C LEU A 822 -22.59 -33.81 -13.86
N PHE A 823 -22.48 -32.79 -13.01
CA PHE A 823 -21.98 -32.91 -11.63
C PHE A 823 -22.92 -32.38 -10.53
N ALA A 824 -23.86 -31.50 -10.88
CA ALA A 824 -24.88 -30.97 -9.95
C ALA A 824 -26.16 -31.81 -10.00
#